data_AF-A0A238BUB3-F1
#
_entry.id   AF-A0A238BUB3-F1
#
_cell.length_a   1.000
_cell.length_b   1.000
_cell.length_c   1.000
_cell.angle_alpha   90.00
_cell.angle_beta   90.00
_cell.angle_gamma   90.00
#
_symmetry.space_group_name_H-M   'P 1'
#
loop_
_entity.id
_entity.type
_entity.pdbx_description
1 polymer ?
#
loop_
_entity_poly.entity_id
_entity_poly.type
_entity_poly.pdbx_seq_one_letter_code
_entity_poly.pdbx_strand_id
1 'polypeptide(L)'
;MCWLSFASFLVLLINDEALVDNCPKRCLCYEKVIDCRRQSLFTVPRHLPANTTETFDETLKLRKLLLARNRLESIPKFSSRHLTNLHHIDLSINRITYIDHQLLWNMPNLQLLNLADNVIQTLPEHIFDHSKRLKTLILNSNPLNCDCRWLPLIDFIHQRCSVSPICHHPDTLRHWQFLSLKSNDLRCFEVKLLENNHSAKCKIEKAPVTFIYKREKVDNDTKGIKLLSNGIISLNSNVLLGELQCAIDYNATFTRQLRDNSLSRISYRRSRLPRQILDAPSAPKFTLKPKDRSYREGTTVRLDCEVTGKPRPTITWYFNGKKLKRSRKYEMNLEQTNLNIYPFLERDVGTYTCIAENAYGRIETSAEARLVSSSPPVITEGPENQKVLLGSTVTFHCRAHGEPRPFITWFLNGGEISVLKGHFHVSDDEMELIISGVTKHDEGVYSCMAGNTVGSMIAEARLLVDQNRIQDNPIDDHLIHDIFQQASRHVDSAIEQTRENFSKITTPQELLRWFQFSFPQTIELSRAREIYEESIRLIQKHVEKGLTLPVHELPWNISFESVLAKSHVDMLMQLSGCSGAQTRDPCDEECFHSRYRTYDGQCNNRIHTMWGASQTHFRRLLPPIYENGFNMPVGWNPSKLYFGYRKPNARSVSRKLLGTKSITPHKTYSAMLMQWGQFIDHDLDFTATAISRQTFATGAICNRTCENLNPCFNIPLARDDPRMLLNPRYPCIEFERSSAVCGSGETSLIYRHVTYREQMNTITSYIDGSGIYGSTEEDAYDLRDLSPDRGLLRKILVFYFLYTKSINRFDIVSSTNKPYLPFERDSPVDCRRNWTLDYPVRCFLAGDFRANEQLGLMSMHTIFMREHNRLAIQIASLNPDLDGETIFHETRKIVGAELQHITFYYWLPKVLGKKQFDKLIGPYKGYQPLIDASISNAFATAAFRFGHTLVNPILYRLDEKLAPIMQGHIPLRDAFFAPEVLLSTGSIDPYLRGLFATPMKKPISNELLNDELTENLFNRAHEVSLDLAAINIQRGRDHALPGYIEFRRWCNLSAVENWDDLKNIMPNEVIYKLKDLYGHPGNIDLFAGGIAEERLDEALVGPTFSCIIAEQYEKEDVFNEAQRKEIKKASLARIICDNADNITTIQVSTTYYANLNHGSLVVIICVRYGIIDTEEYTDYVNVIIINGIITSN
;
A
#
# COMPACT_ATOMS: atom_id res chain seq x y z
N MET A 1 27.63 22.40 32.60
CA MET A 1 26.97 21.92 33.82
C MET A 1 25.46 21.97 33.61
N CYS A 2 24.78 20.82 33.79
CA CYS A 2 23.40 20.55 34.23
C CYS A 2 22.36 21.71 34.19
N TRP A 3 21.26 21.62 33.43
CA TRP A 3 19.96 20.92 33.63
C TRP A 3 18.86 21.76 34.34
N LEU A 4 17.71 21.92 33.64
CA LEU A 4 16.29 22.07 34.07
C LEU A 4 15.89 23.25 35.00
N SER A 5 14.72 23.90 34.95
CA SER A 5 13.35 23.52 34.57
C SER A 5 12.37 24.72 34.41
N PHE A 6 11.42 24.60 33.47
CA PHE A 6 9.97 24.91 33.49
C PHE A 6 9.37 26.27 33.97
N ALA A 7 8.82 26.99 32.97
CA ALA A 7 7.45 27.48 32.80
C ALA A 7 6.54 27.81 34.01
N SER A 8 6.09 29.07 34.07
CA SER A 8 4.74 29.50 34.51
C SER A 8 4.51 31.01 34.28
N PHE A 9 3.34 31.35 33.71
CA PHE A 9 2.58 32.62 33.80
C PHE A 9 3.15 33.95 33.24
N LEU A 10 2.47 34.58 32.25
CA LEU A 10 1.53 35.72 32.46
C LEU A 10 0.95 36.31 31.13
N VAL A 11 -0.36 36.64 31.21
CA VAL A 11 -1.14 37.73 30.55
C VAL A 11 -2.24 37.35 29.53
N LEU A 12 -3.45 37.17 30.10
CA LEU A 12 -4.80 37.50 29.59
C LEU A 12 -4.93 39.01 29.28
N LEU A 13 -5.65 39.54 28.26
CA LEU A 13 -7.13 39.65 28.16
C LEU A 13 -7.52 40.54 26.93
N ILE A 14 -8.72 40.29 26.34
CA ILE A 14 -9.58 41.15 25.46
C ILE A 14 -9.57 40.85 23.93
N ASN A 15 -10.37 39.86 23.47
CA ASN A 15 -11.60 40.00 22.64
C ASN A 15 -11.91 38.74 21.77
N ASP A 16 -12.96 38.01 22.13
CA ASP A 16 -13.87 37.17 21.30
C ASP A 16 -13.36 36.16 20.22
N GLU A 17 -12.11 35.66 20.26
CA GLU A 17 -11.60 34.63 19.31
C GLU A 17 -11.23 33.26 19.92
N ALA A 18 -11.99 32.76 20.89
CA ALA A 18 -11.66 31.52 21.63
C ALA A 18 -11.76 30.18 20.87
N LEU A 19 -11.79 30.16 19.52
CA LEU A 19 -11.67 28.90 18.75
C LEU A 19 -10.34 28.73 18.01
N VAL A 20 -9.55 29.79 17.83
CA VAL A 20 -8.32 29.73 17.03
C VAL A 20 -7.18 29.09 17.81
N ASP A 21 -7.08 29.34 19.12
CA ASP A 21 -5.95 28.89 19.94
C ASP A 21 -5.99 27.41 20.36
N ASN A 22 -7.15 26.73 20.25
CA ASN A 22 -7.34 25.33 20.67
C ASN A 22 -7.74 24.39 19.51
N CYS A 23 -7.50 24.80 18.25
CA CYS A 23 -7.83 23.97 17.11
C CYS A 23 -6.86 22.77 16.97
N PRO A 24 -7.35 21.52 16.85
CA PRO A 24 -6.47 20.39 16.61
C PRO A 24 -5.65 20.58 15.33
N LYS A 25 -4.36 20.24 15.36
CA LYS A 25 -3.47 20.32 14.17
C LYS A 25 -4.17 19.64 12.99
N ARG A 26 -4.35 20.38 11.87
CA ARG A 26 -5.01 19.95 10.61
C ARG A 26 -6.54 19.90 10.60
N CYS A 27 -7.21 20.45 11.62
CA CYS A 27 -8.65 20.73 11.52
C CYS A 27 -8.86 22.19 11.09
N LEU A 28 -9.97 22.47 10.42
CA LEU A 28 -10.43 23.84 10.20
C LEU A 28 -11.36 24.21 11.35
N CYS A 29 -10.91 25.13 12.20
CA CYS A 29 -11.74 25.70 13.26
C CYS A 29 -12.06 27.15 12.92
N TYR A 30 -13.34 27.47 12.75
CA TYR A 30 -13.80 28.83 12.49
C TYR A 30 -15.09 29.09 13.26
N GLU A 31 -15.13 30.20 13.98
CA GLU A 31 -16.21 30.61 14.91
C GLU A 31 -16.60 29.55 15.94
N LYS A 32 -17.46 28.60 15.55
CA LYS A 32 -18.09 27.54 16.38
C LYS A 32 -18.21 26.24 15.60
N VAL A 33 -17.39 26.05 14.57
CA VAL A 33 -17.36 24.87 13.71
C VAL A 33 -15.97 24.25 13.76
N ILE A 34 -15.91 22.93 13.97
CA ILE A 34 -14.68 22.14 13.81
C ILE A 34 -14.91 21.19 12.63
N ASP A 35 -14.06 21.24 11.60
CA ASP A 35 -14.08 20.33 10.45
C ASP A 35 -12.72 19.63 10.30
N CYS A 36 -12.70 18.33 10.61
CA CYS A 36 -11.54 17.45 10.50
C CYS A 36 -11.88 16.34 9.50
N ARG A 37 -11.30 16.41 8.30
CA ARG A 37 -11.49 15.39 7.25
C ARG A 37 -10.19 14.71 6.88
N ARG A 38 -10.20 13.37 6.76
CA ARG A 38 -9.04 12.54 6.38
C ARG A 38 -7.85 12.60 7.34
N GLN A 39 -8.12 12.81 8.62
CA GLN A 39 -7.12 12.62 9.65
C GLN A 39 -7.07 11.15 10.05
N SER A 40 -5.88 10.56 10.17
CA SER A 40 -5.70 9.24 10.77
C SER A 40 -5.95 9.28 12.28
N LEU A 41 -7.19 9.55 12.72
CA LEU A 41 -7.59 9.58 14.12
C LEU A 41 -7.95 8.15 14.55
N PHE A 42 -6.96 7.37 14.94
CA PHE A 42 -7.23 6.13 15.67
C PHE A 42 -7.63 6.48 17.10
N THR A 43 -8.74 5.92 17.57
CA THR A 43 -9.23 6.09 18.95
C THR A 43 -8.11 5.80 19.97
N VAL A 44 -8.00 6.66 20.98
CA VAL A 44 -7.09 6.53 22.13
C VAL A 44 -7.24 5.15 22.81
N PRO A 45 -6.16 4.49 23.27
CA PRO A 45 -6.20 3.12 23.82
C PRO A 45 -7.23 2.98 24.94
N ARG A 46 -7.81 1.77 25.09
CA ARG A 46 -8.73 1.37 26.18
C ARG A 46 -8.16 1.52 27.61
N HIS A 47 -6.97 2.08 27.77
CA HIS A 47 -6.35 2.43 29.04
C HIS A 47 -5.73 3.84 28.97
N LEU A 48 -6.57 4.86 29.01
CA LEU A 48 -6.15 6.14 29.59
C LEU A 48 -6.12 5.98 31.11
N PRO A 49 -5.04 6.36 31.81
CA PRO A 49 -5.04 6.39 33.26
C PRO A 49 -6.20 7.29 33.74
N ALA A 50 -6.89 6.88 34.79
CA ALA A 50 -8.14 7.48 35.29
C ALA A 50 -8.06 8.96 35.71
N ASN A 51 -6.94 9.66 35.43
CA ASN A 51 -6.64 11.03 35.86
C ASN A 51 -6.19 11.99 34.75
N THR A 52 -6.23 11.64 33.46
CA THR A 52 -6.03 12.64 32.39
C THR A 52 -7.36 13.30 32.02
N THR A 53 -7.77 14.29 32.82
CA THR A 53 -8.74 15.30 32.42
C THR A 53 -8.03 16.36 31.56
N GLU A 54 -7.66 16.03 30.33
CA GLU A 54 -7.51 17.07 29.29
C GLU A 54 -8.90 17.34 28.73
N THR A 55 -9.62 18.15 29.48
CA THR A 55 -10.94 18.68 29.17
C THR A 55 -10.80 19.79 28.14
N PHE A 56 -11.53 19.72 27.02
CA PHE A 56 -11.87 20.89 26.22
C PHE A 56 -12.41 21.98 27.17
N ASP A 57 -11.70 23.10 27.23
CA ASP A 57 -11.92 24.18 28.20
C ASP A 57 -13.34 24.80 28.09
N GLU A 58 -13.81 25.41 29.18
CA GLU A 58 -15.19 25.89 29.42
C GLU A 58 -15.71 26.97 28.42
N THR A 59 -14.91 27.35 27.43
CA THR A 59 -15.15 28.46 26.50
C THR A 59 -15.66 28.04 25.11
N LEU A 60 -15.59 26.76 24.74
CA LEU A 60 -16.01 26.26 23.43
C LEU A 60 -17.53 26.21 23.28
N LYS A 61 -18.13 27.31 22.81
CA LYS A 61 -19.54 27.36 22.37
C LYS A 61 -19.75 26.66 21.01
N LEU A 62 -19.25 25.43 20.84
CA LEU A 62 -19.26 24.67 19.57
C LEU A 62 -20.70 24.46 19.07
N ARG A 63 -20.96 24.80 17.80
CA ARG A 63 -22.26 24.68 17.10
C ARG A 63 -22.28 23.61 16.02
N LYS A 64 -21.15 23.32 15.36
CA LYS A 64 -21.07 22.22 14.39
C LYS A 64 -19.77 21.43 14.56
N LEU A 65 -19.84 20.11 14.44
CA LEU A 65 -18.69 19.21 14.48
C LEU A 65 -18.73 18.30 13.25
N LEU A 66 -17.68 18.31 12.44
CA LEU A 66 -17.55 17.50 11.24
C LEU A 66 -16.27 16.67 11.36
N LEU A 67 -16.40 15.36 11.57
CA LEU A 67 -15.30 14.40 11.64
C LEU A 67 -15.54 13.31 10.60
N ALA A 68 -15.19 13.55 9.34
CA ALA A 68 -15.41 12.56 8.27
C ALA A 68 -14.11 11.96 7.72
N ARG A 69 -14.13 10.68 7.29
CA ARG A 69 -12.95 9.98 6.72
C ARG A 69 -11.79 9.76 7.70
N ASN A 70 -12.08 9.56 8.99
CA ASN A 70 -11.05 9.53 10.04
C ASN A 70 -10.79 8.14 10.67
N ARG A 71 -11.35 7.06 10.10
CA ARG A 71 -11.26 5.67 10.64
C ARG A 71 -11.71 5.51 12.11
N LEU A 72 -12.51 6.43 12.65
CA LEU A 72 -12.97 6.37 14.04
C LEU A 72 -13.79 5.10 14.31
N GLU A 73 -13.44 4.32 15.34
CA GLU A 73 -14.19 3.10 15.71
C GLU A 73 -15.31 3.34 16.73
N SER A 74 -15.26 4.49 17.42
CA SER A 74 -16.25 4.95 18.39
C SER A 74 -16.28 6.48 18.43
N ILE A 75 -17.37 7.05 18.93
CA ILE A 75 -17.48 8.49 19.16
C ILE A 75 -16.72 8.83 20.45
N PRO A 76 -15.81 9.82 20.46
CA PRO A 76 -15.12 10.26 21.67
C PRO A 76 -16.11 10.61 22.79
N LYS A 77 -15.81 10.21 24.03
CA LYS A 77 -16.63 10.62 25.19
C LYS A 77 -16.31 12.06 25.55
N PHE A 78 -17.26 12.95 25.31
CA PHE A 78 -17.17 14.34 25.76
C PHE A 78 -17.76 14.47 27.17
N SER A 79 -17.12 15.25 28.06
CA SER A 79 -17.66 15.53 29.39
C SER A 79 -19.03 16.20 29.29
N SER A 80 -19.95 15.81 30.16
CA SER A 80 -21.39 16.09 30.07
C SER A 80 -21.80 17.56 30.13
N ARG A 81 -20.89 18.46 30.50
CA ARG A 81 -21.17 19.90 30.64
C ARG A 81 -20.81 20.73 29.40
N HIS A 82 -20.14 20.17 28.38
CA HIS A 82 -19.48 20.98 27.34
C HIS A 82 -20.16 21.05 25.96
N LEU A 83 -21.23 20.28 25.69
CA LEU A 83 -21.80 20.17 24.33
C LEU A 83 -23.22 20.74 24.17
N THR A 84 -23.68 21.54 25.13
CA THR A 84 -25.04 22.07 25.14
C THR A 84 -25.36 23.01 23.96
N ASN A 85 -24.35 23.58 23.31
CA ASN A 85 -24.50 24.51 22.17
C ASN A 85 -24.44 23.84 20.79
N LEU A 86 -24.21 22.53 20.73
CA LEU A 86 -23.97 21.80 19.49
C LEU A 86 -25.27 21.60 18.72
N HIS A 87 -25.32 22.06 17.47
CA HIS A 87 -26.48 21.97 16.59
C HIS A 87 -26.30 20.93 15.48
N HIS A 88 -25.10 20.76 14.90
CA HIS A 88 -24.89 19.76 13.85
C HIS A 88 -23.67 18.88 14.13
N ILE A 89 -23.81 17.59 13.87
CA ILE A 89 -22.71 16.62 13.90
C ILE A 89 -22.68 15.87 12.58
N ASP A 90 -21.51 15.73 11.99
CA ASP A 90 -21.24 14.85 10.85
C ASP A 90 -20.07 13.94 11.17
N LEU A 91 -20.29 12.64 11.20
CA LEU A 91 -19.30 11.60 11.46
C LEU A 91 -19.22 10.62 10.28
N SER A 92 -19.36 11.11 9.04
CA SER A 92 -19.45 10.24 7.86
C SER A 92 -18.13 9.57 7.45
N ILE A 93 -18.18 8.39 6.84
CA ILE A 93 -17.00 7.68 6.31
C ILE A 93 -16.00 7.36 7.43
N ASN A 94 -16.45 6.73 8.50
CA ASN A 94 -15.58 6.26 9.60
C ASN A 94 -15.75 4.74 9.79
N ARG A 95 -15.32 4.20 10.92
CA ARG A 95 -15.50 2.78 11.30
C ARG A 95 -16.34 2.66 12.58
N ILE A 96 -17.26 3.59 12.83
CA ILE A 96 -18.00 3.65 14.10
C ILE A 96 -18.90 2.43 14.17
N THR A 97 -18.72 1.63 15.23
CA THR A 97 -19.45 0.37 15.43
C THR A 97 -20.68 0.54 16.32
N TYR A 98 -20.66 1.51 17.24
CA TYR A 98 -21.74 1.76 18.19
C TYR A 98 -21.85 3.24 18.58
N ILE A 99 -23.05 3.65 19.00
CA ILE A 99 -23.33 4.99 19.54
C ILE A 99 -23.71 4.83 21.01
N ASP A 100 -23.04 5.56 21.92
CA ASP A 100 -23.40 5.55 23.34
C ASP A 100 -24.73 6.28 23.59
N HIS A 101 -25.68 5.63 24.26
CA HIS A 101 -26.97 6.22 24.63
C HIS A 101 -26.88 7.51 25.46
N GLN A 102 -25.81 7.68 26.25
CA GLN A 102 -25.59 8.89 27.08
C GLN A 102 -24.99 10.05 26.27
N LEU A 103 -24.51 9.81 25.05
CA LEU A 103 -23.85 10.83 24.24
C LEU A 103 -24.80 11.98 23.91
N LEU A 104 -26.05 11.66 23.52
CA LEU A 104 -27.04 12.67 23.13
C LEU A 104 -27.66 13.40 24.33
N TRP A 105 -27.56 12.85 25.54
CA TRP A 105 -28.05 13.49 26.77
C TRP A 105 -27.38 14.83 27.02
N ASN A 106 -26.13 14.98 26.54
CA ASN A 106 -25.32 16.18 26.75
C ASN A 106 -25.46 17.20 25.60
N MET A 107 -26.34 16.95 24.62
CA MET A 107 -26.53 17.76 23.40
C MET A 107 -28.02 18.15 23.17
N PRO A 108 -28.68 18.87 24.11
CA PRO A 108 -30.11 19.19 24.03
C PRO A 108 -30.51 20.08 22.85
N ASN A 109 -29.55 20.75 22.20
CA ASN A 109 -29.79 21.64 21.06
C ASN A 109 -29.42 21.04 19.69
N LEU A 110 -29.01 19.76 19.63
CA LEU A 110 -28.64 19.10 18.38
C LEU A 110 -29.84 19.10 17.43
N GLN A 111 -29.62 19.46 16.17
CA GLN A 111 -30.62 19.58 15.09
C GLN A 111 -30.36 18.60 13.95
N LEU A 112 -29.08 18.27 13.67
CA LEU A 112 -28.67 17.33 12.63
C LEU A 112 -27.57 16.39 13.14
N LEU A 113 -27.73 15.10 12.87
CA LEU A 113 -26.72 14.07 13.11
C LEU A 113 -26.52 13.25 11.82
N ASN A 114 -25.33 13.32 11.21
CA ASN A 114 -24.95 12.52 10.04
C ASN A 114 -23.94 11.44 10.45
N LEU A 115 -24.25 10.19 10.14
CA LEU A 115 -23.46 9.00 10.48
C LEU A 115 -23.23 8.10 9.25
N ALA A 116 -23.36 8.65 8.04
CA ALA A 116 -23.23 7.89 6.79
C ALA A 116 -21.89 7.14 6.67
N ASP A 117 -21.87 5.99 5.99
CA ASP A 117 -20.66 5.22 5.67
C ASP A 117 -19.85 4.85 6.93
N ASN A 118 -20.51 4.17 7.87
CA ASN A 118 -19.91 3.63 9.09
C ASN A 118 -20.19 2.12 9.19
N VAL A 119 -19.93 1.48 10.33
CA VAL A 119 -20.22 0.05 10.57
C VAL A 119 -21.19 -0.15 11.74
N ILE A 120 -22.15 0.77 11.89
CA ILE A 120 -23.14 0.75 12.97
C ILE A 120 -24.13 -0.38 12.72
N GLN A 121 -24.25 -1.30 13.69
CA GLN A 121 -25.18 -2.43 13.60
C GLN A 121 -26.48 -2.21 14.37
N THR A 122 -26.49 -1.35 15.38
CA THR A 122 -27.67 -1.04 16.21
C THR A 122 -27.65 0.41 16.66
N LEU A 123 -28.85 0.98 16.89
CA LEU A 123 -29.01 2.30 17.51
C LEU A 123 -29.56 2.15 18.95
N PRO A 124 -29.27 3.08 19.87
CA PRO A 124 -29.83 3.07 21.22
C PRO A 124 -31.36 3.18 21.25
N GLU A 125 -31.99 2.50 22.20
CA GLU A 125 -33.44 2.37 22.39
C GLU A 125 -34.19 3.70 22.63
N HIS A 126 -33.47 4.77 22.95
CA HIS A 126 -34.00 6.09 23.25
C HIS A 126 -33.20 7.21 22.58
N ILE A 127 -32.57 6.92 21.43
CA ILE A 127 -31.72 7.90 20.71
C ILE A 127 -32.50 9.21 20.40
N PHE A 128 -33.82 9.13 20.27
CA PHE A 128 -34.70 10.26 19.95
C PHE A 128 -35.32 10.95 21.17
N ASP A 129 -35.38 10.31 22.34
CA ASP A 129 -36.14 10.81 23.49
C ASP A 129 -35.44 11.98 24.21
N HIS A 130 -34.13 12.11 24.00
CA HIS A 130 -33.27 12.98 24.80
C HIS A 130 -32.72 14.19 24.05
N SER A 131 -32.96 14.32 22.74
CA SER A 131 -32.61 15.51 21.95
C SER A 131 -33.85 16.08 21.26
N LYS A 132 -34.65 16.84 22.03
CA LYS A 132 -35.95 17.42 21.60
C LYS A 132 -35.87 18.34 20.38
N ARG A 133 -34.67 18.73 19.95
CA ARG A 133 -34.42 19.63 18.81
C ARG A 133 -33.83 18.93 17.59
N LEU A 134 -33.48 17.64 17.69
CA LEU A 134 -32.94 16.88 16.58
C LEU A 134 -34.07 16.75 15.54
N LYS A 135 -33.80 17.15 14.30
CA LYS A 135 -34.78 17.18 13.20
C LYS A 135 -34.37 16.26 12.06
N THR A 136 -33.06 16.04 11.90
CA THR A 136 -32.46 15.32 10.79
C THR A 136 -31.45 14.29 11.30
N LEU A 137 -31.63 13.03 10.93
CA LEU A 137 -30.70 11.93 11.16
C LEU A 137 -30.37 11.27 9.81
N ILE A 138 -29.08 11.13 9.49
CA ILE A 138 -28.60 10.49 8.26
C ILE A 138 -27.77 9.25 8.63
N LEU A 139 -28.12 8.09 8.07
CA LEU A 139 -27.56 6.77 8.45
C LEU A 139 -27.03 5.94 7.26
N ASN A 140 -27.02 6.48 6.04
CA ASN A 140 -26.70 5.75 4.80
C ASN A 140 -25.48 4.83 4.93
N SER A 141 -25.49 3.67 4.27
CA SER A 141 -24.34 2.77 4.19
C SER A 141 -23.85 2.29 5.56
N ASN A 142 -24.78 1.94 6.46
CA ASN A 142 -24.51 1.25 7.72
C ASN A 142 -25.19 -0.13 7.73
N PRO A 143 -24.56 -1.18 8.29
CA PRO A 143 -25.13 -2.54 8.33
C PRO A 143 -26.12 -2.74 9.50
N LEU A 144 -27.25 -2.00 9.53
CA LEU A 144 -28.20 -2.03 10.64
C LEU A 144 -28.97 -3.37 10.74
N ASN A 145 -29.00 -3.96 11.94
CA ASN A 145 -29.78 -5.17 12.26
C ASN A 145 -31.22 -4.81 12.64
N CYS A 146 -32.19 -5.57 12.13
CA CYS A 146 -33.60 -5.34 12.43
C CYS A 146 -34.00 -5.90 13.80
N ASP A 147 -34.66 -5.06 14.59
CA ASP A 147 -35.18 -5.35 15.93
C ASP A 147 -36.67 -4.95 15.94
N CYS A 148 -37.51 -5.75 16.61
CA CYS A 148 -38.94 -5.54 16.70
C CYS A 148 -39.33 -4.17 17.31
N ARG A 149 -38.40 -3.50 17.99
CA ARG A 149 -38.57 -2.13 18.49
C ARG A 149 -38.61 -1.06 17.38
N TRP A 150 -38.13 -1.37 16.17
CA TRP A 150 -38.08 -0.44 15.02
C TRP A 150 -39.27 -0.56 14.06
N LEU A 151 -40.24 -1.43 14.34
CA LEU A 151 -41.47 -1.61 13.55
C LEU A 151 -42.15 -0.29 13.14
N PRO A 152 -42.27 0.73 14.03
CA PRO A 152 -42.87 2.00 13.65
C PRO A 152 -42.07 2.82 12.61
N LEU A 153 -40.74 2.71 12.61
CA LEU A 153 -39.86 3.36 11.64
C LEU A 153 -39.84 2.60 10.30
N ILE A 154 -39.91 1.27 10.36
CA ILE A 154 -40.02 0.38 9.20
C ILE A 154 -41.37 0.57 8.50
N ASP A 155 -42.47 0.66 9.25
CA ASP A 155 -43.81 0.97 8.71
C ASP A 155 -43.89 2.36 8.06
N PHE A 156 -43.19 3.35 8.64
CA PHE A 156 -43.06 4.70 8.05
C PHE A 156 -42.29 4.70 6.72
N ILE A 157 -41.24 3.86 6.58
CA ILE A 157 -40.45 3.72 5.36
C ILE A 157 -41.21 2.94 4.28
N HIS A 158 -42.09 2.00 4.67
CA HIS A 158 -42.74 1.06 3.74
C HIS A 158 -44.11 1.48 3.18
N GLN A 159 -44.80 2.52 3.68
CA GLN A 159 -46.12 2.89 3.15
C GLN A 159 -46.11 4.02 2.10
N ARG A 160 -46.40 3.65 0.84
CA ARG A 160 -47.23 4.47 -0.07
C ARG A 160 -48.65 4.51 0.52
N CYS A 161 -49.01 5.56 1.24
CA CYS A 161 -50.38 5.77 1.70
C CYS A 161 -51.32 5.95 0.50
N SER A 162 -52.25 5.01 0.32
CA SER A 162 -53.44 5.21 -0.49
C SER A 162 -54.61 4.63 0.29
N VAL A 163 -55.53 5.52 0.70
CA VAL A 163 -56.78 5.30 1.45
C VAL A 163 -56.65 5.25 3.00
N SER A 164 -57.22 6.28 3.65
CA SER A 164 -57.41 6.45 5.11
C SER A 164 -58.48 5.47 5.65
N PRO A 165 -58.52 5.02 6.93
CA PRO A 165 -58.13 5.81 8.12
C PRO A 165 -57.39 5.08 9.28
N ILE A 166 -56.64 5.92 10.03
CA ILE A 166 -56.05 5.73 11.36
C ILE A 166 -54.88 4.73 11.45
N CYS A 167 -53.69 5.19 11.09
CA CYS A 167 -52.46 4.68 11.67
C CYS A 167 -52.23 5.39 13.02
N HIS A 168 -52.19 4.64 14.12
CA HIS A 168 -51.67 5.16 15.39
C HIS A 168 -50.17 5.42 15.24
N HIS A 169 -49.83 6.61 14.79
CA HIS A 169 -48.47 7.13 14.80
C HIS A 169 -47.98 7.17 16.26
N PRO A 170 -46.73 6.77 16.56
CA PRO A 170 -46.09 7.23 17.78
C PRO A 170 -46.02 8.76 17.67
N ASP A 171 -46.71 9.48 18.56
CA ASP A 171 -46.75 10.95 18.56
C ASP A 171 -45.34 11.57 18.64
N THR A 172 -44.34 10.80 19.07
CA THR A 172 -42.92 11.18 19.14
C THR A 172 -42.23 11.36 17.79
N LEU A 173 -42.72 10.74 16.70
CA LEU A 173 -42.04 10.74 15.38
C LEU A 173 -42.66 11.69 14.33
N ARG A 174 -43.83 12.31 14.62
CA ARG A 174 -44.57 13.17 13.66
C ARG A 174 -43.86 14.45 13.21
N HIS A 175 -42.76 14.84 13.86
CA HIS A 175 -42.08 16.12 13.64
C HIS A 175 -40.69 16.01 12.98
N TRP A 176 -40.33 14.84 12.44
CA TRP A 176 -38.96 14.53 11.99
C TRP A 176 -38.89 14.31 10.47
N GLN A 177 -37.82 14.80 9.82
CA GLN A 177 -37.56 14.61 8.38
C GLN A 177 -36.40 13.62 8.18
N PHE A 178 -36.70 12.46 7.61
CA PHE A 178 -35.71 11.46 7.17
C PHE A 178 -35.36 11.71 5.70
N LEU A 179 -34.14 12.21 5.42
CA LEU A 179 -33.74 12.62 4.07
C LEU A 179 -33.18 11.48 3.20
N SER A 180 -32.65 10.41 3.81
CA SER A 180 -32.28 9.19 3.08
C SER A 180 -32.13 8.01 4.03
N LEU A 181 -33.06 7.07 3.94
CA LEU A 181 -32.95 5.69 4.43
C LEU A 181 -33.39 4.84 3.25
N LYS A 182 -32.48 4.04 2.67
CA LYS A 182 -32.78 3.13 1.56
C LYS A 182 -33.04 1.73 2.12
N SER A 183 -33.77 0.91 1.37
CA SER A 183 -34.06 -0.48 1.75
C SER A 183 -32.81 -1.34 1.99
N ASN A 184 -31.69 -1.00 1.35
CA ASN A 184 -30.40 -1.71 1.53
C ASN A 184 -29.67 -1.33 2.83
N ASP A 185 -30.08 -0.26 3.52
CA ASP A 185 -29.52 0.15 4.82
C ASP A 185 -30.09 -0.67 5.99
N LEU A 186 -31.12 -1.50 5.75
CA LEU A 186 -31.80 -2.32 6.76
C LEU A 186 -31.69 -3.81 6.38
N ARG A 187 -30.98 -4.61 7.19
CA ARG A 187 -30.95 -6.08 7.02
C ARG A 187 -32.21 -6.73 7.59
N CYS A 188 -33.38 -6.46 7.00
CA CYS A 188 -34.65 -6.98 7.46
C CYS A 188 -35.07 -8.23 6.68
N PHE A 189 -35.28 -9.34 7.40
CA PHE A 189 -36.07 -10.48 6.93
C PHE A 189 -37.53 -10.21 7.32
N GLU A 190 -38.50 -10.51 6.44
CA GLU A 190 -39.93 -10.17 6.60
C GLU A 190 -40.44 -10.28 8.05
N VAL A 191 -40.90 -9.15 8.61
CA VAL A 191 -41.46 -9.07 9.97
C VAL A 191 -42.99 -9.12 9.86
N LYS A 192 -43.64 -10.10 10.49
CA LYS A 192 -45.11 -10.17 10.60
C LYS A 192 -45.59 -9.88 12.03
N LEU A 193 -46.59 -9.02 12.14
CA LEU A 193 -47.36 -8.82 13.37
C LEU A 193 -48.36 -9.96 13.53
N LEU A 194 -48.28 -10.69 14.64
CA LEU A 194 -49.31 -11.64 15.04
C LEU A 194 -50.23 -10.96 16.05
N GLU A 195 -51.42 -10.59 15.61
CA GLU A 195 -52.49 -10.17 16.51
C GLU A 195 -53.03 -11.41 17.23
N ASN A 196 -52.89 -11.43 18.56
CA ASN A 196 -53.70 -12.27 19.43
C ASN A 196 -54.15 -11.42 20.61
N ASN A 197 -55.42 -11.59 20.99
CA ASN A 197 -56.29 -10.63 21.66
C ASN A 197 -55.79 -9.91 22.93
N HIS A 198 -54.60 -10.15 23.49
CA HIS A 198 -54.05 -9.35 24.59
C HIS A 198 -52.52 -9.10 24.58
N SER A 199 -51.78 -9.38 23.49
CA SER A 199 -50.39 -8.88 23.34
C SER A 199 -49.87 -9.06 21.91
N ALA A 200 -49.34 -8.01 21.28
CA ALA A 200 -48.60 -8.12 20.03
C ALA A 200 -47.24 -8.79 20.29
N LYS A 201 -46.99 -9.96 19.69
CA LYS A 201 -45.66 -10.61 19.67
C LYS A 201 -45.12 -10.59 18.26
N CYS A 202 -43.94 -10.00 18.09
CA CYS A 202 -43.18 -9.98 16.85
C CYS A 202 -42.45 -11.33 16.67
N LYS A 203 -42.63 -11.98 15.52
CA LYS A 203 -41.97 -13.25 15.19
C LYS A 203 -41.14 -13.04 13.91
N ILE A 204 -39.82 -13.24 14.03
CA ILE A 204 -38.90 -13.26 12.89
C ILE A 204 -38.96 -14.68 12.33
N GLU A 205 -39.66 -14.89 11.22
CA GLU A 205 -39.72 -16.20 10.57
C GLU A 205 -38.49 -16.41 9.67
N LYS A 206 -37.74 -17.49 9.91
CA LYS A 206 -36.87 -18.06 8.89
C LYS A 206 -37.77 -18.87 7.93
N ALA A 207 -38.28 -18.22 6.88
CA ALA A 207 -38.94 -18.91 5.78
C ALA A 207 -37.94 -19.16 4.62
N PRO A 208 -38.09 -20.25 3.84
CA PRO A 208 -37.26 -20.52 2.68
C PRO A 208 -37.54 -19.48 1.61
N VAL A 209 -36.47 -18.90 1.06
CA VAL A 209 -36.54 -17.84 0.06
C VAL A 209 -37.24 -18.36 -1.20
N THR A 210 -38.46 -17.90 -1.44
CA THR A 210 -39.13 -18.01 -2.74
C THR A 210 -39.04 -16.64 -3.39
N PHE A 211 -38.18 -16.47 -4.38
CA PHE A 211 -38.04 -15.21 -5.12
C PHE A 211 -39.24 -15.03 -6.04
N ILE A 212 -40.10 -14.04 -5.78
CA ILE A 212 -41.05 -13.52 -6.77
C ILE A 212 -40.33 -12.42 -7.55
N TYR A 213 -39.80 -12.79 -8.72
CA TYR A 213 -39.38 -11.83 -9.75
C TYR A 213 -40.62 -11.16 -10.34
N LYS A 214 -40.60 -9.83 -10.46
CA LYS A 214 -41.50 -9.12 -11.37
C LYS A 214 -41.04 -9.46 -12.79
N ARG A 215 -41.81 -10.32 -13.45
CA ARG A 215 -41.53 -10.83 -14.79
C ARG A 215 -41.80 -9.74 -15.82
N GLU A 216 -40.79 -8.97 -16.18
CA GLU A 216 -40.73 -8.37 -17.53
C GLU A 216 -39.52 -8.95 -18.26
N LYS A 217 -39.87 -9.93 -19.12
CA LYS A 217 -39.17 -10.41 -20.31
C LYS A 217 -37.63 -10.32 -20.32
N VAL A 218 -37.00 -11.41 -19.93
CA VAL A 218 -35.92 -11.94 -20.77
C VAL A 218 -36.60 -12.30 -22.10
N ASP A 219 -36.27 -11.56 -23.15
CA ASP A 219 -36.72 -11.91 -24.50
C ASP A 219 -36.19 -13.31 -24.82
N ASN A 220 -37.13 -14.21 -25.12
CA ASN A 220 -36.91 -15.64 -25.09
C ASN A 220 -36.16 -16.18 -26.32
N ASP A 221 -35.50 -15.33 -27.12
CA ASP A 221 -35.07 -15.71 -28.47
C ASP A 221 -33.68 -15.27 -28.95
N THR A 222 -32.73 -14.80 -28.11
CA THR A 222 -31.41 -14.41 -28.68
C THR A 222 -30.10 -14.80 -27.97
N LYS A 223 -30.05 -15.41 -26.77
CA LYS A 223 -28.74 -15.66 -26.12
C LYS A 223 -28.55 -16.99 -25.39
N GLY A 224 -28.94 -18.11 -26.01
CA GLY A 224 -28.26 -19.41 -25.89
C GLY A 224 -28.04 -20.09 -24.51
N ILE A 225 -28.49 -19.52 -23.39
CA ILE A 225 -28.28 -20.07 -22.04
C ILE A 225 -29.63 -20.47 -21.45
N LYS A 226 -29.81 -21.77 -21.21
CA LYS A 226 -31.04 -22.33 -20.62
C LYS A 226 -30.73 -22.95 -19.26
N LEU A 227 -31.29 -22.38 -18.18
CA LEU A 227 -31.28 -23.03 -16.86
C LEU A 227 -32.39 -24.08 -16.82
N LEU A 228 -32.02 -25.34 -16.61
CA LEU A 228 -32.96 -26.43 -16.39
C LEU A 228 -33.35 -26.50 -14.90
N SER A 229 -34.56 -26.99 -14.63
CA SER A 229 -35.16 -27.05 -13.28
C SER A 229 -34.40 -27.93 -12.27
N ASN A 230 -33.38 -28.66 -12.72
CA ASN A 230 -32.48 -29.48 -11.90
C ASN A 230 -31.13 -28.80 -11.61
N GLY A 231 -30.97 -27.51 -11.96
CA GLY A 231 -29.73 -26.78 -11.75
C GLY A 231 -28.65 -27.03 -12.82
N ILE A 232 -28.98 -27.75 -13.91
CA ILE A 232 -28.07 -27.93 -15.04
C ILE A 232 -28.24 -26.78 -16.03
N ILE A 233 -27.13 -26.12 -16.37
CA ILE A 233 -27.08 -25.07 -17.39
C ILE A 233 -26.83 -25.73 -18.74
N SER A 234 -27.78 -25.60 -19.68
CA SER A 234 -27.62 -25.98 -21.07
C SER A 234 -27.11 -24.77 -21.86
N LEU A 235 -25.92 -24.90 -22.44
CA LEU A 235 -25.30 -23.90 -23.30
C LEU A 235 -25.52 -24.25 -24.76
N ASN A 236 -25.88 -23.27 -25.59
CA ASN A 236 -25.68 -23.38 -27.03
C ASN A 236 -24.21 -23.02 -27.37
N SER A 237 -23.69 -23.56 -28.46
CA SER A 237 -22.27 -23.65 -28.83
C SER A 237 -21.46 -22.33 -28.99
N ASN A 238 -22.04 -21.16 -28.70
CA ASN A 238 -21.46 -19.83 -28.99
C ASN A 238 -21.26 -18.92 -27.75
N VAL A 239 -21.25 -19.44 -26.51
CA VAL A 239 -21.02 -18.62 -25.31
C VAL A 239 -19.51 -18.41 -25.07
N LEU A 240 -19.07 -17.15 -24.99
CA LEU A 240 -17.68 -16.77 -24.69
C LEU A 240 -17.29 -17.19 -23.26
N LEU A 241 -16.11 -17.78 -23.11
CA LEU A 241 -15.60 -18.34 -21.83
C LEU A 241 -15.68 -17.34 -20.65
N GLY A 242 -15.51 -16.04 -20.91
CA GLY A 242 -15.58 -14.98 -19.89
C GLY A 242 -16.99 -14.68 -19.37
N GLU A 243 -18.04 -14.88 -20.16
CA GLU A 243 -19.42 -14.73 -19.70
C GLU A 243 -19.84 -15.89 -18.78
N LEU A 244 -19.29 -17.08 -19.04
CA LEU A 244 -19.47 -18.26 -18.20
C LEU A 244 -18.78 -18.10 -16.83
N GLN A 245 -17.56 -17.55 -16.82
CA GLN A 245 -16.81 -17.28 -15.58
C GLN A 245 -17.50 -16.22 -14.72
N CYS A 246 -18.02 -15.13 -15.32
CA CYS A 246 -18.81 -14.12 -14.60
C CYS A 246 -20.05 -14.69 -13.88
N ALA A 247 -20.72 -15.66 -14.51
CA ALA A 247 -21.89 -16.33 -13.91
C ALA A 247 -21.48 -17.29 -12.77
N ILE A 248 -20.30 -17.90 -12.85
CA ILE A 248 -19.71 -18.76 -11.82
C ILE A 248 -19.22 -17.93 -10.62
N ASP A 249 -18.53 -16.80 -10.88
CA ASP A 249 -18.00 -15.90 -9.85
C ASP A 249 -19.11 -15.31 -9.00
N TYR A 250 -20.22 -14.88 -9.63
CA TYR A 250 -21.40 -14.37 -8.93
C TYR A 250 -22.00 -15.42 -7.95
N ASN A 251 -21.89 -16.70 -8.29
CA ASN A 251 -22.34 -17.82 -7.46
C ASN A 251 -21.29 -18.19 -6.38
N ALA A 252 -20.00 -18.01 -6.67
CA ALA A 252 -18.89 -18.23 -5.74
C ALA A 252 -18.78 -17.10 -4.69
N THR A 253 -19.00 -15.83 -5.04
CA THR A 253 -19.07 -14.70 -4.08
C THR A 253 -20.24 -14.88 -3.13
N PHE A 254 -21.38 -15.38 -3.62
CA PHE A 254 -22.54 -15.75 -2.80
C PHE A 254 -22.22 -16.87 -1.79
N THR A 255 -21.45 -17.89 -2.22
CA THR A 255 -21.05 -19.01 -1.35
C THR A 255 -19.94 -18.62 -0.34
N ARG A 256 -19.07 -17.66 -0.69
CA ARG A 256 -17.97 -17.15 0.16
C ARG A 256 -18.47 -16.15 1.21
N GLN A 257 -19.43 -15.28 0.88
CA GLN A 257 -20.13 -14.42 1.86
C GLN A 257 -20.92 -15.22 2.93
N LEU A 258 -21.35 -16.44 2.61
CA LEU A 258 -21.97 -17.36 3.58
C LEU A 258 -20.95 -18.00 4.54
N ARG A 259 -19.67 -18.16 4.12
CA ARG A 259 -18.59 -18.73 4.95
C ARG A 259 -17.86 -17.69 5.81
N ASP A 260 -17.61 -16.48 5.32
CA ASP A 260 -16.96 -15.44 6.12
C ASP A 260 -17.85 -14.89 7.25
N ASN A 261 -19.18 -14.93 7.08
CA ASN A 261 -20.13 -14.62 8.16
C ASN A 261 -20.21 -15.72 9.23
N SER A 262 -19.59 -16.89 9.04
CA SER A 262 -19.61 -18.00 10.01
C SER A 262 -18.29 -18.28 10.71
N LEU A 263 -17.16 -17.70 10.28
CA LEU A 263 -15.84 -17.95 10.90
C LEU A 263 -15.21 -16.80 11.70
N SER A 264 -15.88 -15.65 11.82
CA SER A 264 -15.45 -14.54 12.71
C SER A 264 -15.96 -14.64 14.17
N ARG A 265 -16.28 -15.84 14.65
CA ARG A 265 -16.74 -16.07 16.04
C ARG A 265 -16.03 -17.23 16.75
N ILE A 266 -14.69 -17.20 16.85
CA ILE A 266 -13.98 -17.92 17.92
C ILE A 266 -12.75 -17.12 18.38
N SER A 267 -12.88 -16.34 19.47
CA SER A 267 -11.94 -16.40 20.61
C SER A 267 -12.44 -15.63 21.85
N TYR A 268 -12.55 -16.36 22.96
CA TYR A 268 -12.29 -15.96 24.36
C TYR A 268 -12.97 -14.73 24.98
N ARG A 269 -13.96 -14.98 25.86
CA ARG A 269 -13.79 -15.01 27.34
C ARG A 269 -15.14 -15.22 28.04
N ARG A 270 -15.23 -16.19 28.95
CA ARG A 270 -16.29 -16.26 29.97
C ARG A 270 -15.64 -16.32 31.36
N SER A 271 -16.15 -15.44 32.22
CA SER A 271 -15.84 -15.28 33.64
C SER A 271 -16.37 -16.46 34.49
N ARG A 272 -15.56 -16.85 35.48
CA ARG A 272 -15.84 -17.65 36.70
C ARG A 272 -17.08 -17.13 37.46
N LEU A 273 -17.92 -17.84 38.25
CA LEU A 273 -17.97 -19.10 39.08
C LEU A 273 -19.48 -19.31 39.50
N PRO A 274 -19.97 -20.28 40.35
CA PRO A 274 -19.48 -21.59 40.85
C PRO A 274 -20.51 -22.80 40.87
N ARG A 275 -20.00 -24.02 41.17
CA ARG A 275 -20.58 -25.25 41.82
C ARG A 275 -21.60 -26.23 41.15
N GLN A 276 -21.12 -27.48 40.97
CA GLN A 276 -21.61 -28.85 41.37
C GLN A 276 -22.78 -29.65 40.70
N ILE A 277 -22.41 -30.86 40.17
CA ILE A 277 -23.00 -32.25 40.21
C ILE A 277 -24.32 -32.52 39.41
N LEU A 278 -24.44 -33.49 38.47
CA LEU A 278 -24.63 -34.97 38.63
C LEU A 278 -24.43 -35.76 37.31
N ASP A 279 -23.76 -36.92 37.41
CA ASP A 279 -23.33 -37.82 36.32
C ASP A 279 -24.28 -39.02 36.07
N ALA A 280 -24.35 -39.50 34.82
CA ALA A 280 -25.18 -40.63 34.36
C ALA A 280 -24.63 -42.05 34.76
N PRO A 281 -25.49 -43.10 34.82
CA PRO A 281 -25.10 -44.48 35.14
C PRO A 281 -24.20 -45.13 34.06
N SER A 282 -23.30 -46.06 34.45
CA SER A 282 -22.33 -46.72 33.54
C SER A 282 -21.90 -48.13 34.00
N ALA A 283 -21.72 -49.05 33.04
CA ALA A 283 -21.21 -50.41 33.29
C ALA A 283 -19.74 -50.41 33.73
N PRO A 284 -19.25 -51.48 34.41
CA PRO A 284 -17.89 -51.52 34.95
C PRO A 284 -16.85 -51.49 33.82
N LYS A 285 -15.73 -50.81 34.04
CA LYS A 285 -14.54 -50.80 33.18
C LYS A 285 -13.27 -50.85 34.02
N PHE A 286 -12.31 -51.69 33.65
CA PHE A 286 -11.00 -51.74 34.32
C PHE A 286 -10.21 -50.46 34.04
N THR A 287 -9.78 -49.78 35.09
CA THR A 287 -8.78 -48.70 35.02
C THR A 287 -7.39 -49.22 35.31
N LEU A 288 -7.26 -50.28 36.10
CA LEU A 288 -5.99 -50.97 36.34
C LEU A 288 -6.21 -52.48 36.37
N LYS A 289 -5.39 -53.22 35.63
CA LYS A 289 -5.42 -54.69 35.56
C LYS A 289 -4.15 -55.27 36.21
N PRO A 290 -4.23 -56.42 36.89
CA PRO A 290 -3.04 -57.12 37.38
C PRO A 290 -2.18 -57.60 36.21
N LYS A 291 -0.87 -57.74 36.43
CA LYS A 291 0.11 -58.12 35.41
C LYS A 291 0.94 -59.31 35.86
N ASP A 292 1.35 -60.14 34.90
CA ASP A 292 2.20 -61.30 35.15
C ASP A 292 3.57 -60.85 35.70
N ARG A 293 4.08 -61.53 36.73
CA ARG A 293 5.38 -61.17 37.34
C ARG A 293 6.02 -62.34 38.08
N SER A 294 7.36 -62.36 38.11
CA SER A 294 8.14 -63.32 38.90
C SER A 294 8.60 -62.67 40.21
N TYR A 295 8.59 -63.42 41.31
CA TYR A 295 8.85 -62.96 42.67
C TYR A 295 9.90 -63.85 43.33
N ARG A 296 10.54 -63.40 44.42
CA ARG A 296 11.47 -64.25 45.18
C ARG A 296 10.72 -65.01 46.27
N GLU A 297 11.12 -66.25 46.52
CA GLU A 297 10.48 -67.06 47.55
C GLU A 297 10.59 -66.37 48.92
N GLY A 298 9.50 -66.39 49.69
CA GLY A 298 9.43 -65.79 51.02
C GLY A 298 9.04 -64.31 51.04
N THR A 299 8.94 -63.64 49.89
CA THR A 299 8.59 -62.22 49.80
C THR A 299 7.09 -61.96 49.75
N THR A 300 6.67 -60.73 50.01
CA THR A 300 5.27 -60.31 49.86
C THR A 300 4.95 -59.98 48.41
N VAL A 301 3.83 -60.51 47.90
CA VAL A 301 3.35 -60.18 46.54
C VAL A 301 2.07 -59.36 46.60
N ARG A 302 2.00 -58.28 45.82
CA ARG A 302 0.81 -57.42 45.68
C ARG A 302 0.33 -57.41 44.23
N LEU A 303 -0.98 -57.62 44.04
CA LEU A 303 -1.70 -57.52 42.78
C LEU A 303 -2.80 -56.46 42.92
N ASP A 304 -2.89 -55.54 41.96
CA ASP A 304 -3.87 -54.45 41.97
C ASP A 304 -4.85 -54.59 40.79
N CYS A 305 -6.12 -54.28 41.05
CA CYS A 305 -7.22 -54.32 40.10
C CYS A 305 -8.23 -53.22 40.44
N GLU A 306 -8.28 -52.19 39.61
CA GLU A 306 -9.16 -51.03 39.83
C GLU A 306 -10.18 -50.91 38.70
N VAL A 307 -11.39 -50.51 39.07
CA VAL A 307 -12.52 -50.41 38.15
C VAL A 307 -13.33 -49.15 38.39
N THR A 308 -13.94 -48.66 37.33
CA THR A 308 -14.90 -47.55 37.33
C THR A 308 -16.26 -48.04 36.86
N GLY A 309 -17.35 -47.43 37.32
CA GLY A 309 -18.72 -47.78 36.94
C GLY A 309 -19.72 -47.15 37.91
N LYS A 310 -20.96 -46.91 37.47
CA LYS A 310 -22.02 -46.27 38.27
C LYS A 310 -23.32 -47.06 38.13
N PRO A 311 -23.84 -47.71 39.19
CA PRO A 311 -23.33 -47.78 40.57
C PRO A 311 -21.95 -48.42 40.69
N ARG A 312 -21.23 -48.12 41.78
CA ARG A 312 -19.85 -48.59 41.98
C ARG A 312 -19.76 -50.12 41.88
N PRO A 313 -18.91 -50.69 41.01
CA PRO A 313 -18.82 -52.13 40.85
C PRO A 313 -18.21 -52.82 42.08
N THR A 314 -18.69 -54.03 42.38
CA THR A 314 -18.12 -54.88 43.43
C THR A 314 -17.03 -55.76 42.83
N ILE A 315 -15.83 -55.76 43.42
CA ILE A 315 -14.69 -56.56 42.97
C ILE A 315 -14.59 -57.87 43.77
N THR A 316 -14.16 -58.94 43.11
CA THR A 316 -13.84 -60.23 43.74
C THR A 316 -12.62 -60.87 43.09
N TRP A 317 -11.72 -61.45 43.90
CA TRP A 317 -10.52 -62.17 43.45
C TRP A 317 -10.65 -63.69 43.50
N TYR A 318 -9.95 -64.35 42.57
CA TYR A 318 -9.85 -65.80 42.43
C TYR A 318 -8.38 -66.22 42.25
N PHE A 319 -8.00 -67.38 42.77
CA PHE A 319 -6.71 -68.03 42.48
C PHE A 319 -6.97 -69.38 41.85
N ASN A 320 -6.43 -69.61 40.66
CA ASN A 320 -6.62 -70.82 39.85
C ASN A 320 -8.11 -71.23 39.78
N GLY A 321 -8.99 -70.25 39.52
CA GLY A 321 -10.44 -70.45 39.38
C GLY A 321 -11.24 -70.54 40.69
N LYS A 322 -10.62 -70.50 41.87
CA LYS A 322 -11.32 -70.58 43.17
C LYS A 322 -11.40 -69.21 43.86
N LYS A 323 -12.60 -68.80 44.29
CA LYS A 323 -12.84 -67.50 44.95
C LYS A 323 -12.04 -67.38 46.23
N LEU A 324 -11.23 -66.33 46.32
CA LEU A 324 -10.44 -66.02 47.50
C LEU A 324 -11.29 -65.30 48.56
N LYS A 325 -10.99 -65.55 49.83
CA LYS A 325 -11.57 -64.86 50.99
C LYS A 325 -10.45 -64.22 51.81
N ARG A 326 -10.74 -63.08 52.42
CA ARG A 326 -9.78 -62.34 53.24
C ARG A 326 -9.30 -63.19 54.43
N SER A 327 -7.98 -63.29 54.61
CA SER A 327 -7.30 -64.09 55.65
C SER A 327 -5.91 -63.52 55.96
N ARG A 328 -5.14 -64.15 56.86
CA ARG A 328 -3.73 -63.77 57.12
C ARG A 328 -2.79 -64.04 55.93
N LYS A 329 -3.15 -64.97 55.03
CA LYS A 329 -2.39 -65.33 53.82
C LYS A 329 -2.72 -64.41 52.64
N TYR A 330 -4.02 -64.12 52.47
CA TYR A 330 -4.56 -63.28 51.41
C TYR A 330 -5.24 -62.07 52.04
N GLU A 331 -4.53 -60.95 52.04
CA GLU A 331 -5.03 -59.70 52.58
C GLU A 331 -5.59 -58.84 51.43
N MET A 332 -6.77 -58.25 51.66
CA MET A 332 -7.45 -57.38 50.69
C MET A 332 -7.98 -56.15 51.42
N ASN A 333 -7.97 -54.99 50.76
CA ASN A 333 -8.66 -53.81 51.28
C ASN A 333 -10.18 -53.96 51.26
N LEU A 334 -10.90 -53.03 51.89
CA LEU A 334 -12.36 -53.07 52.02
C LEU A 334 -13.09 -53.08 50.66
N GLU A 335 -12.47 -52.52 49.63
CA GLU A 335 -13.02 -52.41 48.28
C GLU A 335 -12.55 -53.54 47.35
N GLN A 336 -11.72 -54.44 47.87
CA GLN A 336 -11.07 -55.57 47.18
C GLN A 336 -10.31 -55.17 45.89
N THR A 337 -9.88 -53.92 45.77
CA THR A 337 -9.11 -53.44 44.62
C THR A 337 -7.65 -53.89 44.65
N ASN A 338 -7.15 -54.35 45.80
CA ASN A 338 -5.82 -54.95 45.91
C ASN A 338 -5.85 -56.29 46.63
N LEU A 339 -4.93 -57.17 46.24
CA LEU A 339 -4.67 -58.47 46.85
C LEU A 339 -3.18 -58.58 47.20
N ASN A 340 -2.89 -58.69 48.49
CA ASN A 340 -1.56 -59.00 48.99
C ASN A 340 -1.46 -60.46 49.43
N ILE A 341 -0.36 -61.14 49.11
CA ILE A 341 -0.08 -62.55 49.37
C ILE A 341 1.17 -62.64 50.25
N TYR A 342 1.04 -63.26 51.44
CA TYR A 342 2.09 -63.29 52.46
C TYR A 342 2.35 -64.68 53.06
N PRO A 343 3.62 -65.14 53.13
CA PRO A 343 4.69 -64.88 52.17
C PRO A 343 4.42 -65.65 50.87
N PHE A 344 4.93 -65.20 49.73
CA PHE A 344 4.80 -65.87 48.44
C PHE A 344 5.80 -67.03 48.34
N LEU A 345 5.27 -68.23 48.27
CA LEU A 345 6.02 -69.48 48.24
C LEU A 345 5.71 -70.23 46.95
N GLU A 346 6.46 -71.29 46.65
CA GLU A 346 6.28 -72.07 45.42
C GLU A 346 4.82 -72.54 45.19
N ARG A 347 4.09 -72.86 46.26
CA ARG A 347 2.66 -73.24 46.21
C ARG A 347 1.69 -72.11 45.83
N ASP A 348 2.14 -70.87 45.83
CA ASP A 348 1.35 -69.68 45.48
C ASP A 348 1.62 -69.23 44.03
N VAL A 349 2.50 -69.93 43.31
CA VAL A 349 2.72 -69.78 41.88
C VAL A 349 1.45 -70.23 41.14
N GLY A 350 0.94 -69.37 40.27
CA GLY A 350 -0.29 -69.63 39.52
C GLY A 350 -1.00 -68.36 39.07
N THR A 351 -2.24 -68.53 38.59
CA THR A 351 -3.03 -67.47 37.95
C THR A 351 -4.04 -66.86 38.92
N TYR A 352 -3.97 -65.55 39.11
CA TYR A 352 -4.89 -64.76 39.92
C TYR A 352 -5.83 -63.94 39.03
N THR A 353 -7.14 -64.04 39.26
CA THR A 353 -8.19 -63.42 38.42
C THR A 353 -9.03 -62.44 39.23
N CYS A 354 -9.21 -61.22 38.73
CA CYS A 354 -10.05 -60.17 39.28
C CYS A 354 -11.34 -60.02 38.47
N ILE A 355 -12.48 -59.94 39.14
CA ILE A 355 -13.81 -59.80 38.52
C ILE A 355 -14.54 -58.62 39.15
N ALA A 356 -15.10 -57.74 38.32
CA ALA A 356 -15.86 -56.57 38.76
C ALA A 356 -17.26 -56.55 38.14
N GLU A 357 -18.27 -56.26 38.96
CA GLU A 357 -19.68 -56.36 38.57
C GLU A 357 -20.54 -55.24 39.17
N ASN A 358 -21.43 -54.66 38.37
CA ASN A 358 -22.55 -53.84 38.83
C ASN A 358 -23.82 -54.19 38.04
N ALA A 359 -24.94 -53.52 38.34
CA ALA A 359 -26.23 -53.77 37.70
C ALA A 359 -26.26 -53.59 36.16
N TYR A 360 -25.21 -53.01 35.56
CA TYR A 360 -25.10 -52.71 34.13
C TYR A 360 -24.03 -53.54 33.41
N GLY A 361 -23.29 -54.41 34.11
CA GLY A 361 -22.35 -55.33 33.46
C GLY A 361 -21.36 -56.01 34.40
N ARG A 362 -20.65 -57.02 33.87
CA ARG A 362 -19.60 -57.78 34.56
C ARG A 362 -18.38 -57.94 33.66
N ILE A 363 -17.19 -57.73 34.21
CA ILE A 363 -15.90 -57.84 33.49
C ILE A 363 -14.87 -58.60 34.35
N GLU A 364 -13.93 -59.31 33.72
CA GLU A 364 -12.86 -60.08 34.39
C GLU A 364 -11.49 -59.97 33.69
N THR A 365 -10.40 -60.17 34.44
CA THR A 365 -9.00 -60.17 33.95
C THR A 365 -8.09 -61.01 34.86
N SER A 366 -7.01 -61.60 34.32
CA SER A 366 -6.12 -62.52 35.05
C SER A 366 -4.63 -62.17 34.91
N ALA A 367 -3.80 -62.62 35.86
CA ALA A 367 -2.34 -62.49 35.84
C ALA A 367 -1.62 -63.69 36.52
N GLU A 368 -0.41 -64.03 36.07
CA GLU A 368 0.40 -65.17 36.54
C GLU A 368 1.59 -64.74 37.43
N ALA A 369 1.83 -65.45 38.54
CA ALA A 369 2.95 -65.20 39.45
C ALA A 369 3.99 -66.35 39.45
N ARG A 370 5.31 -66.08 39.28
CA ARG A 370 6.43 -67.06 39.11
C ARG A 370 7.64 -66.84 40.08
N LEU A 371 8.76 -67.62 40.04
CA LEU A 371 9.99 -67.49 40.88
C LEU A 371 11.28 -67.03 40.11
N VAL A 372 12.34 -66.45 40.73
CA VAL A 372 13.54 -65.78 40.07
C VAL A 372 14.96 -66.31 40.50
N SER A 373 15.99 -66.33 39.60
CA SER A 373 17.44 -66.78 39.79
C SER A 373 18.52 -65.69 39.38
N SER A 374 19.81 -65.75 39.82
CA SER A 374 20.87 -64.66 39.79
C SER A 374 22.07 -64.76 38.77
N SER A 375 22.81 -63.66 38.43
CA SER A 375 23.76 -63.52 37.27
C SER A 375 24.84 -62.37 37.30
N PRO A 376 25.96 -62.38 36.52
CA PRO A 376 26.97 -61.29 36.44
C PRO A 376 26.50 -60.03 35.68
N PRO A 377 27.21 -58.87 35.75
CA PRO A 377 26.79 -57.64 35.10
C PRO A 377 27.02 -57.67 33.60
N VAL A 378 26.00 -57.23 32.87
CA VAL A 378 25.97 -57.01 31.43
C VAL A 378 25.53 -55.57 31.20
N ILE A 379 26.36 -54.77 30.54
CA ILE A 379 25.95 -53.44 30.08
C ILE A 379 25.01 -53.64 28.90
N THR A 380 23.73 -53.31 29.10
CA THR A 380 22.70 -53.42 28.06
C THR A 380 22.59 -52.16 27.22
N GLU A 381 23.02 -51.02 27.77
CA GLU A 381 23.07 -49.74 27.08
C GLU A 381 24.32 -49.02 27.57
N GLY A 382 25.33 -48.91 26.72
CA GLY A 382 26.55 -48.15 27.02
C GLY A 382 26.44 -46.70 26.52
N PRO A 383 27.39 -45.84 26.89
CA PRO A 383 27.41 -44.49 26.34
C PRO A 383 27.61 -44.56 24.82
N GLU A 384 27.01 -43.62 24.09
CA GLU A 384 27.11 -43.53 22.62
C GLU A 384 27.95 -42.33 22.19
N ASN A 385 28.63 -42.43 21.05
CA ASN A 385 29.40 -41.32 20.49
C ASN A 385 28.48 -40.11 20.22
N GLN A 386 28.83 -38.94 20.74
CA GLN A 386 28.05 -37.72 20.54
C GLN A 386 28.92 -36.63 19.93
N LYS A 387 28.35 -35.87 19.00
CA LYS A 387 28.93 -34.62 18.49
C LYS A 387 28.02 -33.48 18.90
N VAL A 388 28.51 -32.56 19.73
CA VAL A 388 27.71 -31.47 20.29
C VAL A 388 28.38 -30.13 20.11
N LEU A 389 27.59 -29.06 20.20
CA LEU A 389 28.11 -27.71 20.15
C LEU A 389 28.73 -27.33 21.50
N LEU A 390 29.68 -26.40 21.49
CA LEU A 390 30.20 -25.81 22.73
C LEU A 390 29.03 -25.34 23.62
N GLY A 391 29.20 -25.43 24.92
CA GLY A 391 28.27 -25.13 26.01
C GLY A 391 26.90 -25.84 26.02
N SER A 392 26.64 -26.78 25.11
CA SER A 392 25.49 -27.69 25.26
C SER A 392 25.59 -28.48 26.58
N THR A 393 24.46 -29.00 27.06
CA THR A 393 24.46 -30.00 28.13
C THR A 393 24.42 -31.38 27.49
N VAL A 394 25.37 -32.24 27.85
CA VAL A 394 25.47 -33.61 27.34
C VAL A 394 25.15 -34.58 28.46
N THR A 395 24.34 -35.59 28.16
CA THR A 395 24.11 -36.72 29.06
C THR A 395 24.60 -38.01 28.40
N PHE A 396 25.46 -38.73 29.08
CA PHE A 396 25.84 -40.10 28.73
C PHE A 396 25.08 -41.07 29.62
N HIS A 397 24.48 -42.09 29.01
CA HIS A 397 23.76 -43.15 29.73
C HIS A 397 24.62 -44.41 29.80
N CYS A 398 24.54 -45.11 30.92
CA CYS A 398 25.10 -46.44 31.08
C CYS A 398 24.14 -47.26 31.94
N ARG A 399 23.43 -48.21 31.32
CA ARG A 399 22.57 -49.16 32.03
C ARG A 399 23.16 -50.54 31.97
N ALA A 400 23.36 -51.12 33.15
CA ALA A 400 23.82 -52.49 33.31
C ALA A 400 22.82 -53.31 34.13
N HIS A 401 22.70 -54.58 33.77
CA HIS A 401 21.89 -55.56 34.46
C HIS A 401 22.78 -56.72 34.89
N GLY A 402 22.62 -57.14 36.14
CA GLY A 402 23.33 -58.24 36.75
C GLY A 402 22.73 -58.38 38.13
N GLU A 403 22.78 -59.56 38.70
CA GLU A 403 22.14 -59.85 39.95
C GLU A 403 23.13 -60.55 40.90
N PRO A 404 23.71 -59.82 41.88
CA PRO A 404 23.24 -58.54 42.43
C PRO A 404 23.46 -57.30 41.54
N ARG A 405 22.61 -56.28 41.67
CA ARG A 405 22.65 -55.05 40.85
C ARG A 405 24.06 -54.42 40.82
N PRO A 406 24.63 -54.14 39.64
CA PRO A 406 25.94 -53.51 39.53
C PRO A 406 25.94 -52.02 39.86
N PHE A 407 27.04 -51.53 40.43
CA PHE A 407 27.37 -50.10 40.61
C PHE A 407 28.12 -49.57 39.38
N ILE A 408 28.03 -48.27 39.10
CA ILE A 408 28.59 -47.68 37.87
C ILE A 408 29.57 -46.55 38.18
N THR A 409 30.75 -46.60 37.56
CA THR A 409 31.79 -45.57 37.72
C THR A 409 32.18 -44.98 36.35
N TRP A 410 32.34 -43.66 36.28
CA TRP A 410 32.59 -42.91 35.04
C TRP A 410 34.01 -42.36 34.94
N PHE A 411 34.58 -42.41 33.74
CA PHE A 411 35.94 -41.94 33.46
C PHE A 411 35.97 -41.06 32.20
N LEU A 412 36.90 -40.11 32.16
CA LEU A 412 37.23 -39.28 31.00
C LEU A 412 38.71 -39.50 30.65
N ASN A 413 38.98 -39.96 29.43
CA ASN A 413 40.31 -40.26 28.92
C ASN A 413 41.13 -41.16 29.87
N GLY A 414 40.45 -42.10 30.54
CA GLY A 414 41.04 -43.05 31.50
C GLY A 414 41.19 -42.53 32.93
N GLY A 415 40.90 -41.26 33.22
CA GLY A 415 40.87 -40.71 34.58
C GLY A 415 39.46 -40.72 35.17
N GLU A 416 39.30 -41.14 36.43
CA GLU A 416 37.99 -41.17 37.10
C GLU A 416 37.45 -39.73 37.29
N ILE A 417 36.18 -39.51 36.95
CA ILE A 417 35.56 -38.20 37.02
C ILE A 417 35.17 -37.89 38.48
N SER A 418 35.82 -36.90 39.08
CA SER A 418 35.51 -36.44 40.45
C SER A 418 34.25 -35.57 40.47
N VAL A 419 33.11 -36.14 40.87
CA VAL A 419 31.78 -35.50 40.93
C VAL A 419 31.68 -34.27 41.86
N LEU A 420 32.69 -34.02 42.70
CA LEU A 420 32.73 -32.91 43.67
C LEU A 420 33.40 -31.63 43.14
N LYS A 421 33.83 -31.57 41.86
CA LYS A 421 34.41 -30.36 41.25
C LYS A 421 33.93 -30.15 39.82
N GLY A 422 33.30 -29.00 39.57
CA GLY A 422 33.02 -28.48 38.24
C GLY A 422 31.59 -28.70 37.76
N HIS A 423 31.40 -28.78 36.45
CA HIS A 423 30.12 -28.86 35.75
C HIS A 423 29.69 -30.29 35.34
N PHE A 424 30.40 -31.30 35.85
CA PHE A 424 30.05 -32.72 35.75
C PHE A 424 29.14 -33.12 36.91
N HIS A 425 28.03 -33.78 36.61
CA HIS A 425 27.05 -34.25 37.58
C HIS A 425 26.67 -35.70 37.24
N VAL A 426 26.78 -36.61 38.21
CA VAL A 426 26.32 -38.00 38.06
C VAL A 426 24.97 -38.13 38.74
N SER A 427 24.01 -38.81 38.10
CA SER A 427 22.67 -39.04 38.68
C SER A 427 22.76 -39.86 39.98
N ASP A 428 21.74 -39.75 40.83
CA ASP A 428 21.67 -40.50 42.10
C ASP A 428 21.72 -42.02 41.91
N ASP A 429 21.36 -42.53 40.73
CA ASP A 429 21.41 -43.95 40.38
C ASP A 429 22.68 -44.36 39.61
N GLU A 430 23.64 -43.45 39.46
CA GLU A 430 24.95 -43.58 38.80
C GLU A 430 24.90 -43.91 37.30
N MET A 431 23.69 -44.08 36.74
CA MET A 431 23.47 -44.51 35.36
C MET A 431 23.63 -43.38 34.35
N GLU A 432 23.69 -42.12 34.78
CA GLU A 432 23.81 -40.97 33.90
C GLU A 432 24.93 -40.03 34.34
N LEU A 433 25.80 -39.68 33.39
CA LEU A 433 26.77 -38.59 33.53
C LEU A 433 26.29 -37.39 32.73
N ILE A 434 25.99 -36.30 33.43
CA ILE A 434 25.53 -35.03 32.86
C ILE A 434 26.66 -34.01 32.91
N ILE A 435 27.00 -33.44 31.76
CA ILE A 435 28.02 -32.41 31.59
C ILE A 435 27.30 -31.13 31.20
N SER A 436 27.21 -30.16 32.12
CA SER A 436 26.51 -28.90 31.85
C SER A 436 27.48 -27.86 31.29
N GLY A 437 27.16 -27.21 30.18
CA GLY A 437 28.05 -26.15 29.65
C GLY A 437 29.37 -26.68 29.07
N VAL A 438 29.31 -27.74 28.26
CA VAL A 438 30.45 -28.44 27.64
C VAL A 438 31.49 -27.48 27.03
N THR A 439 32.74 -27.57 27.43
CA THR A 439 33.86 -26.79 26.87
C THR A 439 34.68 -27.65 25.90
N LYS A 440 35.60 -27.03 25.14
CA LYS A 440 36.50 -27.79 24.26
C LYS A 440 37.41 -28.77 25.03
N HIS A 441 37.68 -28.51 26.31
CA HIS A 441 38.48 -29.38 27.18
C HIS A 441 37.74 -30.65 27.61
N ASP A 442 36.41 -30.68 27.45
CA ASP A 442 35.58 -31.85 27.72
C ASP A 442 35.53 -32.81 26.52
N GLU A 443 36.16 -32.47 25.39
CA GLU A 443 36.32 -33.38 24.26
C GLU A 443 37.23 -34.56 24.63
N GLY A 444 36.76 -35.79 24.43
CA GLY A 444 37.49 -36.98 24.84
C GLY A 444 36.68 -38.26 24.76
N VAL A 445 37.28 -39.35 25.22
CA VAL A 445 36.64 -40.66 25.34
C VAL A 445 36.12 -40.81 26.78
N TYR A 446 34.81 -40.94 26.91
CA TYR A 446 34.11 -41.23 28.16
C TYR A 446 33.85 -42.73 28.25
N SER A 447 34.08 -43.31 29.42
CA SER A 447 33.83 -44.73 29.66
C SER A 447 33.05 -44.94 30.95
N CYS A 448 32.09 -45.85 30.92
CA CYS A 448 31.41 -46.35 32.11
C CYS A 448 31.86 -47.76 32.44
N MET A 449 32.08 -48.04 33.73
CA MET A 449 32.39 -49.36 34.25
C MET A 449 31.28 -49.81 35.20
N ALA A 450 30.62 -50.93 34.88
CA ALA A 450 29.61 -51.55 35.72
C ALA A 450 30.18 -52.77 36.45
N GLY A 451 30.11 -52.79 37.79
CA GLY A 451 30.66 -53.88 38.62
C GLY A 451 29.67 -54.42 39.64
N ASN A 452 29.64 -55.74 39.84
CA ASN A 452 28.99 -56.36 41.00
C ASN A 452 29.92 -57.42 41.61
N THR A 453 29.46 -58.12 42.65
CA THR A 453 30.26 -59.14 43.35
C THR A 453 30.61 -60.38 42.50
N VAL A 454 30.03 -60.52 41.30
CA VAL A 454 30.21 -61.66 40.39
C VAL A 454 31.09 -61.28 39.18
N GLY A 455 31.27 -60.00 38.84
CA GLY A 455 32.16 -59.55 37.76
C GLY A 455 32.06 -58.05 37.45
N SER A 456 32.78 -57.59 36.42
CA SER A 456 32.69 -56.20 35.90
C SER A 456 32.77 -56.14 34.37
N MET A 457 32.21 -55.08 33.78
CA MET A 457 32.18 -54.81 32.34
C MET A 457 32.35 -53.31 32.08
N ILE A 458 32.95 -52.93 30.94
CA ILE A 458 33.24 -51.53 30.56
C ILE A 458 32.68 -51.25 29.16
N ALA A 459 32.16 -50.04 28.95
CA ALA A 459 31.75 -49.51 27.64
C ALA A 459 32.25 -48.06 27.45
N GLU A 460 32.61 -47.68 26.22
CA GLU A 460 33.22 -46.38 25.89
C GLU A 460 32.48 -45.65 24.77
N ALA A 461 32.52 -44.31 24.82
CA ALA A 461 32.02 -43.39 23.81
C ALA A 461 32.92 -42.17 23.66
N ARG A 462 32.96 -41.59 22.47
CA ARG A 462 33.69 -40.37 22.17
C ARG A 462 32.74 -39.17 22.10
N LEU A 463 33.06 -38.12 22.86
CA LEU A 463 32.48 -36.80 22.69
C LEU A 463 33.34 -36.01 21.70
N LEU A 464 32.72 -35.43 20.66
CA LEU A 464 33.34 -34.45 19.78
C LEU A 464 32.63 -33.10 19.97
N VAL A 465 33.40 -32.06 20.31
CA VAL A 465 32.88 -30.72 20.54
C VAL A 465 33.10 -29.89 19.29
N ASP A 466 32.02 -29.66 18.56
CA ASP A 466 31.94 -28.76 17.42
C ASP A 466 31.93 -27.30 17.92
N GLN A 467 32.82 -26.47 17.35
CA GLN A 467 32.98 -25.08 17.76
C GLN A 467 31.84 -24.18 17.29
N ASN A 468 30.89 -24.71 16.50
CA ASN A 468 29.73 -23.96 16.03
C ASN A 468 28.62 -23.85 17.10
N ARG A 469 28.93 -23.36 18.30
CA ARG A 469 27.89 -22.82 19.18
C ARG A 469 27.46 -21.47 18.64
N ILE A 470 26.46 -21.45 17.74
CA ILE A 470 25.56 -20.30 17.68
C ILE A 470 24.68 -20.41 18.92
N GLN A 471 25.18 -19.84 20.01
CA GLN A 471 24.44 -19.59 21.23
C GLN A 471 23.34 -18.59 20.87
N ASP A 472 22.08 -18.95 21.09
CA ASP A 472 20.82 -18.17 21.01
C ASP A 472 20.76 -17.13 19.91
N ASN A 473 19.75 -17.19 19.03
CA ASN A 473 19.49 -16.06 18.15
C ASN A 473 19.43 -14.78 19.02
N PRO A 474 20.41 -13.84 18.93
CA PRO A 474 20.51 -12.69 19.85
C PRO A 474 19.31 -11.75 19.76
N ILE A 475 18.47 -12.03 18.77
CA ILE A 475 17.33 -11.28 18.33
C ILE A 475 16.13 -12.21 18.45
N ASP A 476 15.34 -12.03 19.50
CA ASP A 476 14.02 -12.64 19.62
C ASP A 476 12.95 -11.72 19.01
N ASP A 477 11.74 -12.24 18.85
CA ASP A 477 10.61 -11.47 18.32
C ASP A 477 10.37 -10.19 19.14
N HIS A 478 10.60 -10.20 20.46
CA HIS A 478 10.44 -9.03 21.31
C HIS A 478 11.44 -7.91 20.97
N LEU A 479 12.72 -8.24 20.77
CA LEU A 479 13.74 -7.29 20.34
C LEU A 479 13.43 -6.72 18.95
N ILE A 480 12.92 -7.54 18.03
CA ILE A 480 12.47 -7.07 16.70
C ILE A 480 11.35 -6.04 16.84
N HIS A 481 10.35 -6.31 17.68
CA HIS A 481 9.26 -5.36 17.94
C HIS A 481 9.78 -4.08 18.61
N ASP A 482 10.69 -4.16 19.57
CA ASP A 482 11.25 -3.00 20.26
C ASP A 482 12.11 -2.13 19.32
N ILE A 483 12.95 -2.76 18.49
CA ILE A 483 13.74 -2.06 17.48
C ILE A 483 12.83 -1.44 16.41
N PHE A 484 11.79 -2.16 15.96
CA PHE A 484 10.78 -1.59 15.06
C PHE A 484 10.09 -0.35 15.67
N GLN A 485 9.68 -0.41 16.95
CA GLN A 485 9.07 0.73 17.64
C GLN A 485 10.06 1.88 17.83
N GLN A 486 11.35 1.59 18.02
CA GLN A 486 12.41 2.60 18.02
C GLN A 486 12.58 3.23 16.63
N ALA A 487 12.63 2.42 15.58
CA ALA A 487 12.73 2.86 14.20
C ALA A 487 11.53 3.73 13.78
N SER A 488 10.31 3.29 14.09
CA SER A 488 9.09 4.07 13.87
C SER A 488 9.20 5.42 14.56
N ARG A 489 9.59 5.48 15.84
CA ARG A 489 9.78 6.75 16.55
C ARG A 489 10.87 7.63 15.94
N HIS A 490 11.98 7.05 15.47
CA HIS A 490 13.04 7.81 14.81
C HIS A 490 12.56 8.43 13.50
N VAL A 491 11.88 7.64 12.66
CA VAL A 491 11.33 8.10 11.38
C VAL A 491 10.21 9.10 11.61
N ASP A 492 9.26 8.81 12.51
CA ASP A 492 8.18 9.71 12.89
C ASP A 492 8.71 11.02 13.45
N SER A 493 9.72 10.97 14.32
CA SER A 493 10.36 12.19 14.82
C SER A 493 11.10 12.96 13.73
N ALA A 494 11.73 12.30 12.76
CA ALA A 494 12.37 12.99 11.63
C ALA A 494 11.33 13.64 10.70
N ILE A 495 10.23 12.94 10.41
CA ILE A 495 9.08 13.46 9.67
C ILE A 495 8.42 14.61 10.45
N GLU A 496 8.27 14.49 11.77
CA GLU A 496 7.69 15.50 12.65
C GLU A 496 8.63 16.70 12.81
N GLN A 497 9.94 16.53 12.91
CA GLN A 497 10.90 17.65 12.88
C GLN A 497 10.88 18.36 11.53
N THR A 498 10.71 17.59 10.44
CA THR A 498 10.39 18.09 9.09
C THR A 498 8.97 18.68 9.01
N ARG A 499 8.15 18.61 10.08
CA ARG A 499 6.84 19.28 10.22
C ARG A 499 6.76 20.34 11.35
N GLU A 500 7.67 20.39 12.32
CA GLU A 500 7.53 21.14 13.58
C GLU A 500 8.46 22.36 13.75
N ASN A 501 9.44 22.65 12.87
CA ASN A 501 10.11 23.98 12.92
C ASN A 501 9.22 25.15 12.42
N PHE A 502 7.89 25.04 12.61
CA PHE A 502 6.93 26.10 12.34
C PHE A 502 7.13 27.36 13.20
N SER A 503 7.68 27.21 14.40
CA SER A 503 7.86 28.31 15.38
C SER A 503 9.04 29.24 15.08
N LYS A 504 9.82 29.00 14.01
CA LYS A 504 10.98 29.81 13.61
C LYS A 504 10.88 30.34 12.17
N ILE A 505 9.71 30.24 11.54
CA ILE A 505 9.49 30.65 10.16
C ILE A 505 9.47 32.18 10.08
N THR A 506 10.33 32.75 9.24
CA THR A 506 10.42 34.21 9.08
C THR A 506 10.02 34.69 7.70
N THR A 507 9.89 33.78 6.71
CA THR A 507 9.47 34.14 5.34
C THR A 507 8.50 33.15 4.69
N PRO A 508 7.62 33.60 3.77
CA PRO A 508 6.74 32.72 2.99
C PRO A 508 7.47 31.67 2.14
N GLN A 509 8.70 31.95 1.65
CA GLN A 509 9.52 30.95 0.94
C GLN A 509 9.99 29.82 1.85
N GLU A 510 10.25 30.09 3.12
CA GLU A 510 10.56 29.05 4.10
C GLU A 510 9.35 28.15 4.38
N LEU A 511 8.12 28.65 4.27
CA LEU A 511 6.88 27.86 4.44
C LEU A 511 6.63 26.91 3.24
N LEU A 512 6.89 27.39 2.02
CA LEU A 512 6.74 26.66 0.75
C LEU A 512 7.67 25.42 0.66
N ARG A 513 8.81 25.46 1.37
CA ARG A 513 9.79 24.38 1.42
C ARG A 513 9.33 23.14 2.18
N TRP A 514 8.34 23.25 3.06
CA TRP A 514 8.00 22.15 3.98
C TRP A 514 7.07 21.11 3.36
N PHE A 515 6.55 21.37 2.16
CA PHE A 515 5.45 20.59 1.61
C PHE A 515 5.79 19.69 0.42
N GLN A 516 7.05 19.59 -0.06
CA GLN A 516 7.42 18.86 -1.28
C GLN A 516 7.33 17.31 -1.22
N PHE A 517 6.28 16.75 -0.63
CA PHE A 517 6.12 15.30 -0.47
C PHE A 517 4.75 14.83 -0.91
N SER A 518 4.80 13.77 -1.73
CA SER A 518 3.75 13.04 -2.45
C SER A 518 2.45 12.75 -1.70
N PHE A 519 1.49 12.18 -2.41
CA PHE A 519 0.18 11.73 -1.90
C PHE A 519 0.26 10.96 -0.57
N PRO A 520 -0.79 11.00 0.28
CA PRO A 520 -0.83 10.30 1.55
C PRO A 520 -0.38 8.82 1.48
N GLN A 521 -0.80 8.03 0.47
CA GLN A 521 -0.32 6.63 0.40
C GLN A 521 1.15 6.52 -0.02
N THR A 522 1.65 7.40 -0.89
CA THR A 522 3.08 7.42 -1.24
C THR A 522 3.94 7.79 -0.02
N ILE A 523 3.44 8.70 0.83
CA ILE A 523 4.03 9.01 2.13
C ILE A 523 3.96 7.78 3.05
N GLU A 524 2.85 7.04 3.11
CA GLU A 524 2.81 5.85 3.97
C GLU A 524 3.80 4.76 3.50
N LEU A 525 3.98 4.56 2.19
CA LEU A 525 4.89 3.57 1.64
C LEU A 525 6.36 3.96 1.76
N SER A 526 6.69 5.22 1.47
CA SER A 526 8.07 5.68 1.66
C SER A 526 8.40 5.77 3.16
N ARG A 527 7.40 5.94 4.04
CA ARG A 527 7.57 5.92 5.51
C ARG A 527 7.78 4.48 5.96
N ALA A 528 6.97 3.55 5.47
CA ALA A 528 7.15 2.12 5.67
C ALA A 528 8.56 1.68 5.28
N ARG A 529 9.04 2.14 4.12
CA ARG A 529 10.42 1.90 3.67
C ARG A 529 11.45 2.44 4.65
N GLU A 530 11.35 3.72 5.04
CA GLU A 530 12.30 4.35 5.96
C GLU A 530 12.32 3.64 7.31
N ILE A 531 11.16 3.20 7.83
CA ILE A 531 11.07 2.43 9.07
C ILE A 531 11.75 1.07 8.91
N TYR A 532 11.55 0.41 7.78
CA TYR A 532 12.22 -0.86 7.50
C TYR A 532 13.75 -0.67 7.40
N GLU A 533 14.25 0.33 6.66
CA GLU A 533 15.70 0.64 6.59
C GLU A 533 16.27 0.91 7.98
N GLU A 534 15.61 1.77 8.74
CA GLU A 534 16.07 2.13 10.08
C GLU A 534 16.03 0.93 11.04
N SER A 535 15.02 0.06 10.92
CA SER A 535 14.95 -1.17 11.70
C SER A 535 16.15 -2.07 11.42
N ILE A 536 16.47 -2.31 10.14
CA ILE A 536 17.64 -3.11 9.74
C ILE A 536 18.94 -2.48 10.25
N ARG A 537 19.09 -1.16 10.12
CA ARG A 537 20.28 -0.43 10.62
C ARG A 537 20.42 -0.50 12.14
N LEU A 538 19.33 -0.35 12.88
CA LEU A 538 19.33 -0.46 14.35
C LEU A 538 19.64 -1.87 14.81
N ILE A 539 19.14 -2.89 14.10
CA ILE A 539 19.50 -4.30 14.32
C ILE A 539 20.99 -4.50 14.09
N GLN A 540 21.56 -3.98 12.98
CA GLN A 540 23.00 -4.05 12.72
C GLN A 540 23.81 -3.40 13.84
N LYS A 541 23.44 -2.18 14.24
CA LYS A 541 24.08 -1.46 15.35
C LYS A 541 23.95 -2.17 16.69
N HIS A 542 22.83 -2.86 16.93
CA HIS A 542 22.62 -3.65 18.14
C HIS A 542 23.57 -4.85 18.18
N VAL A 543 23.68 -5.58 17.07
CA VAL A 543 24.64 -6.69 16.93
C VAL A 543 26.08 -6.21 17.12
N GLU A 544 26.47 -5.10 16.49
CA GLU A 544 27.80 -4.50 16.63
C GLU A 544 28.13 -4.07 18.07
N LYS A 545 27.12 -3.63 18.85
CA LYS A 545 27.30 -3.19 20.25
C LYS A 545 27.24 -4.32 21.28
N GLY A 546 26.55 -5.42 20.97
CA GLY A 546 26.41 -6.60 21.83
C GLY A 546 27.56 -7.60 21.71
N LEU A 547 28.46 -7.43 20.73
CA LEU A 547 29.68 -8.21 20.58
C LEU A 547 30.79 -7.73 21.53
N THR A 548 30.62 -7.94 22.84
CA THR A 548 31.75 -7.93 23.79
C THR A 548 32.42 -9.30 23.82
N LEU A 549 33.16 -9.64 22.76
CA LEU A 549 34.09 -10.77 22.78
C LEU A 549 35.50 -10.22 22.44
N PRO A 550 36.56 -10.70 23.13
CA PRO A 550 37.92 -10.29 22.83
C PRO A 550 38.25 -10.64 21.38
N VAL A 551 38.64 -9.63 20.60
CA VAL A 551 38.86 -9.65 19.13
C VAL A 551 39.89 -10.72 18.69
N HIS A 552 40.61 -11.34 19.62
CA HIS A 552 41.62 -12.37 19.35
C HIS A 552 41.11 -13.82 19.48
N GLU A 553 39.87 -14.03 19.92
CA GLU A 553 39.27 -15.38 20.08
C GLU A 553 38.12 -15.67 19.10
N LEU A 554 37.79 -14.73 18.22
CA LEU A 554 36.78 -14.95 17.18
C LEU A 554 37.40 -15.73 16.01
N PRO A 555 36.80 -16.85 15.57
CA PRO A 555 37.01 -17.32 14.21
C PRO A 555 36.54 -16.20 13.27
N TRP A 556 37.24 -15.97 12.17
CA TRP A 556 37.05 -14.86 11.21
C TRP A 556 35.69 -14.85 10.47
N ASN A 557 34.59 -15.35 11.06
CA ASN A 557 33.36 -15.68 10.35
C ASN A 557 32.06 -15.64 11.19
N ILE A 558 31.95 -14.76 12.19
CA ILE A 558 30.63 -14.41 12.76
C ILE A 558 30.31 -12.97 12.37
N SER A 559 29.36 -12.84 11.45
CA SER A 559 28.88 -11.61 10.85
C SER A 559 27.41 -11.40 11.24
N PHE A 560 26.89 -10.20 11.03
CA PHE A 560 25.46 -9.86 11.11
C PHE A 560 24.54 -10.89 10.38
N GLU A 561 25.12 -11.63 9.44
CA GLU A 561 24.56 -12.62 8.52
C GLU A 561 24.01 -13.89 9.21
N SER A 562 24.44 -14.22 10.43
CA SER A 562 23.98 -15.41 11.17
C SER A 562 22.85 -15.14 12.17
N VAL A 563 22.37 -13.89 12.26
CA VAL A 563 21.58 -13.37 13.40
C VAL A 563 20.15 -12.93 13.04
N LEU A 564 19.80 -12.73 11.76
CA LEU A 564 18.42 -12.40 11.34
C LEU A 564 17.76 -13.56 10.58
N ALA A 565 16.74 -14.17 11.18
CA ALA A 565 15.94 -15.20 10.52
C ALA A 565 14.98 -14.61 9.48
N LYS A 566 14.64 -15.37 8.43
CA LYS A 566 13.66 -14.96 7.41
C LYS A 566 12.31 -14.52 8.03
N SER A 567 11.85 -15.21 9.07
CA SER A 567 10.64 -14.87 9.82
C SER A 567 10.67 -13.48 10.47
N HIS A 568 11.83 -13.04 10.98
CA HIS A 568 11.99 -11.70 11.54
C HIS A 568 11.91 -10.62 10.44
N VAL A 569 12.38 -10.93 9.24
CA VAL A 569 12.29 -10.01 8.11
C VAL A 569 10.86 -9.91 7.60
N ASP A 570 10.17 -11.04 7.47
CA ASP A 570 8.74 -11.07 7.11
C ASP A 570 7.92 -10.27 8.14
N MET A 571 8.26 -10.41 9.44
CA MET A 571 7.69 -9.63 10.52
C MET A 571 7.99 -8.13 10.37
N LEU A 572 9.24 -7.73 10.11
CA LEU A 572 9.59 -6.32 9.88
C LEU A 572 8.88 -5.73 8.65
N MET A 573 8.76 -6.50 7.56
CA MET A 573 8.02 -6.10 6.37
C MET A 573 6.54 -5.87 6.70
N GLN A 574 5.95 -6.74 7.51
CA GLN A 574 4.55 -6.62 7.96
C GLN A 574 4.35 -5.44 8.91
N LEU A 575 5.21 -5.30 9.93
CA LEU A 575 5.12 -4.23 10.93
C LEU A 575 5.35 -2.85 10.32
N SER A 576 6.30 -2.72 9.40
CA SER A 576 6.59 -1.47 8.69
C SER A 576 5.51 -1.07 7.70
N GLY A 577 4.72 -2.02 7.17
CA GLY A 577 3.80 -1.78 6.06
C GLY A 577 4.43 -1.96 4.68
N CYS A 578 5.67 -2.48 4.63
CA CYS A 578 6.39 -2.80 3.40
C CYS A 578 5.87 -4.05 2.66
N SER A 579 5.26 -5.00 3.37
CA SER A 579 4.36 -5.94 2.74
C SER A 579 3.05 -5.18 2.53
N GLY A 580 2.88 -4.55 1.36
CA GLY A 580 1.62 -3.88 1.02
C GLY A 580 0.45 -4.74 1.49
N ALA A 581 -0.47 -4.16 2.26
CA ALA A 581 -1.43 -4.90 3.09
C ALA A 581 -2.23 -5.92 2.27
N GLN A 582 -1.68 -7.12 2.10
CA GLN A 582 -2.33 -8.28 1.50
C GLN A 582 -3.38 -8.76 2.48
N THR A 583 -4.53 -8.11 2.45
CA THR A 583 -5.73 -8.58 3.13
C THR A 583 -6.76 -9.11 2.14
N ARG A 584 -6.51 -8.98 0.83
CA ARG A 584 -7.34 -9.51 -0.26
C ARG A 584 -6.49 -9.74 -1.51
N ASP A 585 -6.69 -10.85 -2.23
CA ASP A 585 -6.12 -11.01 -3.57
C ASP A 585 -6.90 -10.06 -4.50
N PRO A 586 -6.26 -9.02 -5.07
CA PRO A 586 -6.96 -8.06 -5.91
C PRO A 586 -7.50 -8.69 -7.19
N CYS A 587 -7.11 -9.92 -7.52
CA CYS A 587 -7.64 -10.64 -8.66
C CYS A 587 -8.84 -11.54 -8.32
N ASP A 588 -9.30 -11.57 -7.05
CA ASP A 588 -10.45 -12.37 -6.58
C ASP A 588 -11.77 -12.01 -7.29
N GLU A 589 -11.92 -10.80 -7.84
CA GLU A 589 -13.11 -10.36 -8.58
C GLU A 589 -12.92 -10.53 -10.11
N GLU A 590 -12.67 -11.77 -10.54
CA GLU A 590 -12.38 -12.13 -11.94
C GLU A 590 -13.36 -11.50 -12.93
N CYS A 591 -14.67 -11.53 -12.65
CA CYS A 591 -15.69 -10.90 -13.49
C CYS A 591 -15.48 -9.39 -13.71
N PHE A 592 -15.20 -8.62 -12.67
CA PHE A 592 -14.98 -7.17 -12.80
C PHE A 592 -13.68 -6.88 -13.54
N HIS A 593 -12.59 -7.55 -13.13
CA HIS A 593 -11.27 -7.36 -13.74
C HIS A 593 -11.18 -7.89 -15.18
N SER A 594 -12.09 -8.77 -15.59
CA SER A 594 -12.21 -9.19 -17.01
C SER A 594 -12.72 -8.07 -17.92
N ARG A 595 -13.35 -7.03 -17.35
CA ARG A 595 -13.97 -5.92 -18.11
C ARG A 595 -13.26 -4.59 -17.91
N TYR A 596 -12.76 -4.32 -16.71
CA TYR A 596 -12.17 -3.04 -16.31
C TYR A 596 -10.83 -3.24 -15.61
N ARG A 597 -9.92 -2.28 -15.79
CA ARG A 597 -8.64 -2.24 -15.07
C ARG A 597 -8.87 -1.86 -13.60
N THR A 598 -8.06 -2.42 -12.71
CA THR A 598 -7.95 -1.88 -11.34
C THR A 598 -7.40 -0.45 -11.38
N TYR A 599 -7.52 0.28 -10.27
CA TYR A 599 -6.95 1.63 -10.17
C TYR A 599 -5.42 1.62 -10.08
N ASP A 600 -4.87 0.57 -9.48
CA ASP A 600 -3.43 0.39 -9.26
C ASP A 600 -2.74 -0.44 -10.34
N GLY A 601 -3.44 -0.81 -11.42
CA GLY A 601 -2.89 -1.59 -12.53
C GLY A 601 -2.64 -3.08 -12.24
N GLN A 602 -2.90 -3.56 -11.01
CA GLN A 602 -2.84 -4.98 -10.69
C GLN A 602 -3.81 -5.81 -11.55
N CYS A 603 -3.49 -7.10 -11.72
CA CYS A 603 -4.32 -8.06 -12.45
C CYS A 603 -4.52 -7.77 -13.96
N ASN A 604 -3.85 -6.76 -14.53
CA ASN A 604 -3.80 -6.61 -15.99
C ASN A 604 -3.13 -7.84 -16.61
N ASN A 605 -1.96 -8.23 -16.11
CA ASN A 605 -1.34 -9.51 -16.42
C ASN A 605 -1.80 -10.58 -15.43
N ARG A 606 -2.39 -11.67 -15.94
CA ARG A 606 -2.95 -12.75 -15.11
C ARG A 606 -1.93 -13.77 -14.61
N ILE A 607 -0.75 -13.81 -15.23
CA ILE A 607 0.36 -14.68 -14.81
C ILE A 607 1.23 -13.94 -13.79
N HIS A 608 1.49 -12.65 -14.05
CA HIS A 608 2.32 -11.78 -13.24
C HIS A 608 1.52 -10.55 -12.80
N THR A 609 0.71 -10.71 -11.77
CA THR A 609 -0.32 -9.75 -11.34
C THR A 609 0.19 -8.36 -10.94
N MET A 610 1.49 -8.23 -10.66
CA MET A 610 2.14 -6.98 -10.27
C MET A 610 2.86 -6.25 -11.43
N TRP A 611 2.98 -6.87 -12.61
CA TRP A 611 3.64 -6.20 -13.75
C TRP A 611 2.85 -4.97 -14.16
N GLY A 612 3.53 -3.83 -14.26
CA GLY A 612 2.93 -2.54 -14.55
C GLY A 612 2.04 -1.94 -13.45
N ALA A 613 1.90 -2.59 -12.30
CA ALA A 613 1.13 -2.05 -11.18
C ALA A 613 1.86 -0.85 -10.54
N SER A 614 1.09 0.07 -9.97
CA SER A 614 1.62 1.20 -9.20
C SER A 614 2.33 0.72 -7.93
N GLN A 615 3.22 1.56 -7.40
CA GLN A 615 4.00 1.28 -6.18
C GLN A 615 4.97 0.09 -6.30
N THR A 616 5.32 -0.30 -7.53
CA THR A 616 6.32 -1.33 -7.84
C THR A 616 7.65 -0.69 -8.27
N HIS A 617 8.70 -1.50 -8.39
CA HIS A 617 9.99 -0.99 -8.87
C HIS A 617 10.00 -0.83 -10.39
N PHE A 618 10.81 0.10 -10.89
CA PHE A 618 11.10 0.16 -12.32
C PHE A 618 11.81 -1.10 -12.82
N ARG A 619 11.53 -1.51 -14.05
CA ARG A 619 12.26 -2.59 -14.73
C ARG A 619 13.66 -2.12 -15.14
N ARG A 620 14.65 -3.01 -15.12
CA ARG A 620 16.04 -2.71 -15.52
C ARG A 620 16.32 -3.30 -16.90
N LEU A 621 16.65 -2.44 -17.88
CA LEU A 621 17.15 -2.90 -19.19
C LEU A 621 18.61 -3.37 -19.13
N LEU A 622 19.38 -2.75 -18.23
CA LEU A 622 20.76 -3.09 -17.92
C LEU A 622 20.94 -3.11 -16.40
N PRO A 623 21.86 -3.94 -15.87
CA PRO A 623 22.18 -3.93 -14.44
C PRO A 623 22.61 -2.54 -13.95
N PRO A 624 22.18 -2.12 -12.74
CA PRO A 624 22.52 -0.81 -12.21
C PRO A 624 24.01 -0.70 -11.83
N ILE A 625 24.59 0.50 -12.00
CA ILE A 625 25.98 0.81 -11.62
C ILE A 625 25.97 1.76 -10.42
N TYR A 626 26.15 1.19 -9.23
CA TYR A 626 26.40 1.94 -8.00
C TYR A 626 27.90 1.98 -7.69
N GLU A 627 28.36 3.08 -7.11
CA GLU A 627 29.75 3.32 -6.75
C GLU A 627 30.31 2.30 -5.76
N ASN A 628 29.51 1.86 -4.78
CA ASN A 628 29.83 0.76 -3.86
C ASN A 628 29.25 -0.59 -4.31
N GLY A 629 28.70 -0.65 -5.52
CA GLY A 629 28.10 -1.85 -6.09
C GLY A 629 26.63 -2.10 -5.71
N PHE A 630 25.99 -1.32 -4.83
CA PHE A 630 24.60 -1.62 -4.45
C PHE A 630 23.66 -0.44 -4.17
N ASN A 631 24.13 0.68 -3.59
CA ASN A 631 23.23 1.79 -3.27
C ASN A 631 23.84 3.20 -3.31
N MET A 632 25.17 3.33 -3.37
CA MET A 632 25.85 4.62 -3.36
C MET A 632 25.99 5.12 -4.80
N PRO A 633 25.37 6.24 -5.19
CA PRO A 633 25.31 6.64 -6.59
C PRO A 633 26.69 7.01 -7.15
N VAL A 634 26.84 6.90 -8.47
CA VAL A 634 28.08 7.27 -9.16
C VAL A 634 28.35 8.77 -8.99
N GLY A 635 29.55 9.11 -8.52
CA GLY A 635 29.95 10.48 -8.23
C GLY A 635 29.65 10.90 -6.78
N TRP A 636 29.28 9.96 -5.91
CA TRP A 636 29.15 10.20 -4.47
C TRP A 636 30.48 10.56 -3.82
N ASN A 637 31.57 9.84 -4.15
CA ASN A 637 32.91 10.26 -3.76
C ASN A 637 33.49 11.18 -4.85
N PRO A 638 33.69 12.48 -4.58
CA PRO A 638 34.22 13.42 -5.57
C PRO A 638 35.63 13.06 -6.07
N SER A 639 36.35 12.20 -5.34
CA SER A 639 37.72 11.75 -5.66
C SER A 639 37.82 10.43 -6.38
N LYS A 640 36.71 9.71 -6.58
CA LYS A 640 36.74 8.48 -7.34
C LYS A 640 36.92 8.76 -8.84
N LEU A 641 37.77 7.97 -9.47
CA LEU A 641 38.02 8.01 -10.90
C LEU A 641 37.25 6.90 -11.62
N TYR A 642 36.72 7.23 -12.78
CA TYR A 642 35.99 6.38 -13.71
C TYR A 642 36.68 6.48 -15.06
N PHE A 643 37.19 5.37 -15.58
CA PHE A 643 38.05 5.36 -16.77
C PHE A 643 39.24 6.35 -16.68
N GLY A 644 39.80 6.53 -15.47
CA GLY A 644 40.92 7.46 -15.22
C GLY A 644 40.52 8.92 -14.97
N TYR A 645 39.24 9.28 -15.05
CA TYR A 645 38.76 10.67 -14.89
C TYR A 645 37.70 10.80 -13.79
N ARG A 646 37.61 11.97 -13.15
CA ARG A 646 36.51 12.27 -12.21
C ARG A 646 35.22 12.44 -13.00
N LYS A 647 34.09 12.02 -12.42
CA LYS A 647 32.78 12.34 -12.99
C LYS A 647 32.54 13.86 -12.92
N PRO A 648 32.11 14.52 -14.01
CA PRO A 648 31.90 15.95 -13.97
C PRO A 648 30.71 16.31 -13.09
N ASN A 649 30.80 17.50 -12.48
CA ASN A 649 29.68 18.09 -11.76
C ASN A 649 28.50 18.32 -12.73
N ALA A 650 27.29 17.90 -12.34
CA ALA A 650 26.10 17.95 -13.20
C ALA A 650 25.74 19.37 -13.67
N ARG A 651 25.89 20.38 -12.81
CA ARG A 651 25.70 21.80 -13.14
C ARG A 651 26.73 22.31 -14.15
N SER A 652 27.97 21.81 -14.07
CA SER A 652 29.00 22.13 -15.07
C SER A 652 28.65 21.57 -16.45
N VAL A 653 28.12 20.35 -16.51
CA VAL A 653 27.62 19.76 -17.77
C VAL A 653 26.44 20.57 -18.29
N SER A 654 25.48 20.93 -17.44
CA SER A 654 24.36 21.80 -17.81
C SER A 654 24.84 23.10 -18.46
N ARG A 655 25.66 23.90 -17.76
CA ARG A 655 26.10 25.22 -18.25
C ARG A 655 26.95 25.18 -19.53
N LYS A 656 27.82 24.17 -19.67
CA LYS A 656 28.80 24.11 -20.77
C LYS A 656 28.32 23.33 -22.00
N LEU A 657 27.40 22.38 -21.82
CA LEU A 657 26.95 21.48 -22.88
C LEU A 657 25.46 21.62 -23.20
N LEU A 658 24.59 21.63 -22.19
CA LEU A 658 23.15 21.44 -22.40
C LEU A 658 22.34 22.76 -22.42
N GLY A 659 22.77 23.76 -21.67
CA GLY A 659 22.11 25.06 -21.57
C GLY A 659 22.28 25.91 -22.82
N THR A 660 21.25 26.67 -23.20
CA THR A 660 21.28 27.58 -24.34
C THR A 660 20.41 28.81 -24.13
N LYS A 661 20.89 29.94 -24.68
CA LYS A 661 20.13 31.18 -24.81
C LYS A 661 19.46 31.34 -26.17
N SER A 662 19.95 30.62 -27.17
CA SER A 662 19.41 30.60 -28.52
C SER A 662 18.16 29.73 -28.55
N ILE A 663 17.11 30.18 -29.23
CA ILE A 663 15.82 29.48 -29.35
C ILE A 663 15.39 29.48 -30.81
N THR A 664 15.53 28.31 -31.44
CA THR A 664 15.11 28.04 -32.81
C THR A 664 13.73 27.37 -32.77
N PRO A 665 12.68 27.98 -33.34
CA PRO A 665 11.36 27.36 -33.42
C PRO A 665 11.34 26.19 -34.41
N HIS A 666 10.58 25.14 -34.11
CA HIS A 666 10.35 24.05 -35.03
C HIS A 666 9.44 24.49 -36.18
N LYS A 667 9.82 24.16 -37.42
CA LYS A 667 9.08 24.61 -38.62
C LYS A 667 7.78 23.86 -38.90
N THR A 668 7.46 22.83 -38.12
CA THR A 668 6.51 21.77 -38.51
C THR A 668 5.63 21.34 -37.36
N TYR A 669 6.15 21.28 -36.14
CA TYR A 669 5.40 20.79 -34.99
C TYR A 669 5.09 21.91 -34.01
N SER A 670 3.89 21.87 -33.46
CA SER A 670 3.39 22.84 -32.50
C SER A 670 3.87 22.52 -31.07
N ALA A 671 3.74 23.48 -30.17
CA ALA A 671 3.98 23.30 -28.74
C ALA A 671 3.08 22.21 -28.10
N MET A 672 1.94 21.88 -28.71
CA MET A 672 1.07 20.78 -28.28
C MET A 672 1.76 19.42 -28.37
N LEU A 673 2.68 19.21 -29.32
CA LEU A 673 3.41 17.94 -29.40
C LEU A 673 4.30 17.71 -28.16
N MET A 674 4.95 18.77 -27.67
CA MET A 674 5.68 18.75 -26.41
C MET A 674 4.73 18.53 -25.22
N GLN A 675 3.63 19.28 -25.17
CA GLN A 675 2.68 19.20 -24.06
C GLN A 675 2.04 17.82 -23.91
N TRP A 676 1.71 17.16 -25.02
CA TRP A 676 1.18 15.80 -25.01
C TRP A 676 2.19 14.80 -24.42
N GLY A 677 3.47 14.98 -24.74
CA GLY A 677 4.54 14.16 -24.17
C GLY A 677 4.58 14.26 -22.64
N GLN A 678 4.53 15.48 -22.09
CA GLN A 678 4.46 15.68 -20.63
C GLN A 678 3.18 15.08 -20.03
N PHE A 679 2.03 15.26 -20.70
CA PHE A 679 0.75 14.75 -20.21
C PHE A 679 0.74 13.21 -20.12
N ILE A 680 1.35 12.51 -21.09
CA ILE A 680 1.47 11.05 -21.09
C ILE A 680 2.59 10.55 -20.18
N ASP A 681 3.71 11.27 -20.01
CA ASP A 681 4.74 10.96 -19.00
C ASP A 681 4.10 10.81 -17.61
N HIS A 682 3.20 11.73 -17.27
CA HIS A 682 2.48 11.74 -16.01
C HIS A 682 1.41 10.65 -15.88
N ASP A 683 1.18 9.85 -16.94
CA ASP A 683 0.32 8.65 -16.92
C ASP A 683 1.15 7.35 -16.77
N LEU A 684 2.48 7.43 -16.94
CA LEU A 684 3.37 6.27 -17.04
C LEU A 684 4.33 6.16 -15.86
N ASP A 685 4.94 7.27 -15.44
CA ASP A 685 5.83 7.25 -14.30
C ASP A 685 5.80 8.46 -13.37
N PHE A 686 5.99 8.14 -12.09
CA PHE A 686 6.25 9.10 -11.04
C PHE A 686 7.17 8.46 -10.00
N THR A 687 8.36 9.02 -9.80
CA THR A 687 9.28 8.50 -8.79
C THR A 687 9.04 9.16 -7.43
N ALA A 688 8.79 8.36 -6.40
CA ALA A 688 8.71 8.85 -5.03
C ALA A 688 10.04 9.49 -4.59
N THR A 689 9.97 10.66 -3.93
CA THR A 689 11.09 11.24 -3.19
C THR A 689 11.18 10.60 -1.80
N ALA A 690 12.37 10.61 -1.18
CA ALA A 690 12.48 10.28 0.25
C ALA A 690 11.61 11.25 1.07
N ILE A 691 10.89 10.78 2.10
CA ILE A 691 9.89 11.62 2.80
C ILE A 691 10.56 12.57 3.76
N SER A 692 11.65 12.12 4.38
CA SER A 692 12.37 12.96 5.31
C SER A 692 13.41 13.80 4.57
N ARG A 693 13.27 15.13 4.62
CA ARG A 693 14.36 16.08 4.27
C ARG A 693 15.60 15.89 5.14
N GLN A 694 15.41 15.20 6.26
CA GLN A 694 16.39 14.94 7.30
C GLN A 694 16.62 13.44 7.45
N THR A 695 17.83 12.89 7.26
CA THR A 695 17.99 11.47 7.65
C THR A 695 17.85 11.31 9.16
N PHE A 696 17.11 10.29 9.57
CA PHE A 696 17.10 9.79 10.95
C PHE A 696 18.51 9.42 11.45
N ALA A 697 19.40 8.96 10.55
CA ALA A 697 20.73 8.47 10.91
C ALA A 697 21.77 9.59 11.13
N THR A 698 21.71 10.69 10.37
CA THR A 698 22.73 11.75 10.41
C THR A 698 22.20 13.13 10.78
N GLY A 699 20.87 13.33 10.77
CA GLY A 699 20.26 14.64 10.99
C GLY A 699 20.47 15.65 9.85
N ALA A 700 20.97 15.21 8.69
CA ALA A 700 21.32 16.09 7.57
C ALA A 700 20.08 16.61 6.85
N ILE A 701 19.92 17.94 6.77
CA ILE A 701 18.85 18.60 6.03
C ILE A 701 19.39 19.06 4.67
N CYS A 702 18.81 18.64 3.56
CA CYS A 702 19.42 18.80 2.23
C CYS A 702 19.60 20.25 1.76
N ASN A 703 18.79 21.20 2.23
CA ASN A 703 19.04 22.63 1.94
C ASN A 703 20.07 23.31 2.88
N ARG A 704 20.61 22.58 3.86
CA ARG A 704 21.58 23.05 4.88
C ARG A 704 22.87 22.25 4.91
N THR A 705 23.18 21.53 3.84
CA THR A 705 24.46 20.86 3.66
C THR A 705 24.77 20.80 2.17
N CYS A 706 26.04 20.73 1.81
CA CYS A 706 26.47 20.32 0.46
C CYS A 706 27.30 19.03 0.50
N GLU A 707 27.37 18.39 1.68
CA GLU A 707 27.98 17.09 1.83
C GLU A 707 27.01 16.02 1.32
N ASN A 708 27.57 14.99 0.69
CA ASN A 708 26.81 13.82 0.28
C ASN A 708 26.51 12.97 1.52
N LEU A 709 25.29 13.07 2.02
CA LEU A 709 24.77 12.41 3.22
C LEU A 709 23.37 11.93 2.88
N ASN A 710 23.00 10.67 3.14
CA ASN A 710 21.64 10.21 2.84
C ASN A 710 20.60 11.15 3.52
N PRO A 711 19.47 11.55 2.90
CA PRO A 711 19.08 11.35 1.50
C PRO A 711 19.55 12.46 0.56
N CYS A 712 20.43 13.34 1.01
CA CYS A 712 21.00 14.47 0.28
C CYS A 712 22.10 14.04 -0.69
N PHE A 713 21.90 14.34 -1.98
CA PHE A 713 22.91 14.18 -3.02
C PHE A 713 22.98 15.46 -3.87
N ASN A 714 23.18 16.58 -3.17
CA ASN A 714 23.14 17.94 -3.70
C ASN A 714 24.15 18.15 -4.83
N ILE A 715 23.86 19.12 -5.70
CA ILE A 715 24.69 19.45 -6.87
C ILE A 715 25.55 20.68 -6.52
N PRO A 716 26.88 20.53 -6.31
CA PRO A 716 27.73 21.65 -5.93
C PRO A 716 27.75 22.76 -6.98
N LEU A 717 27.81 24.02 -6.55
CA LEU A 717 27.99 25.17 -7.43
C LEU A 717 29.47 25.50 -7.61
N ALA A 718 29.85 25.89 -8.82
CA ALA A 718 31.18 26.45 -9.08
C ALA A 718 31.25 27.88 -8.55
N ARG A 719 32.47 28.36 -8.22
CA ARG A 719 32.67 29.70 -7.63
C ARG A 719 32.17 30.84 -8.52
N ASP A 720 32.15 30.64 -9.83
CA ASP A 720 31.67 31.60 -10.83
C ASP A 720 30.17 31.45 -11.15
N ASP A 721 29.46 30.49 -10.54
CA ASP A 721 28.02 30.33 -10.76
C ASP A 721 27.25 31.50 -10.12
N PRO A 722 26.34 32.18 -10.86
CA PRO A 722 25.60 33.32 -10.32
C PRO A 722 24.75 32.99 -9.08
N ARG A 723 24.36 31.72 -8.90
CA ARG A 723 23.60 31.27 -7.70
C ARG A 723 24.43 31.27 -6.42
N MET A 724 25.76 31.35 -6.52
CA MET A 724 26.65 31.45 -5.36
C MET A 724 26.25 32.57 -4.39
N LEU A 725 25.69 33.67 -4.91
CA LEU A 725 25.29 34.83 -4.13
C LEU A 725 23.95 34.63 -3.38
N LEU A 726 23.10 33.70 -3.85
CA LEU A 726 21.77 33.46 -3.27
C LEU A 726 21.85 32.64 -1.97
N ASN A 727 22.81 31.72 -1.87
CA ASN A 727 23.05 30.93 -0.66
C ASN A 727 24.56 30.69 -0.46
N PRO A 728 25.31 31.69 0.02
CA PRO A 728 26.76 31.58 0.16
C PRO A 728 27.19 30.57 1.24
N ARG A 729 26.28 30.24 2.17
CA ARG A 729 26.54 29.28 3.26
C ARG A 729 26.49 27.84 2.78
N TYR A 730 25.59 27.53 1.85
CA TYR A 730 25.42 26.20 1.27
C TYR A 730 25.36 26.32 -0.26
N PRO A 731 26.54 26.41 -0.92
CA PRO A 731 26.64 26.68 -2.35
C PRO A 731 26.39 25.42 -3.20
N CYS A 732 25.17 24.91 -3.16
CA CYS A 732 24.72 23.77 -3.95
C CYS A 732 23.24 23.92 -4.32
N ILE A 733 22.83 23.26 -5.40
CA ILE A 733 21.42 23.06 -5.74
C ILE A 733 20.93 21.85 -4.92
N GLU A 734 19.84 22.05 -4.19
CA GLU A 734 19.18 21.02 -3.38
C GLU A 734 18.75 19.84 -4.28
N PHE A 735 19.12 18.62 -3.87
CA PHE A 735 18.76 17.39 -4.55
C PHE A 735 18.62 16.26 -3.53
N GLU A 736 17.41 15.71 -3.46
CA GLU A 736 17.06 14.56 -2.64
C GLU A 736 17.03 13.30 -3.50
N ARG A 737 17.60 12.22 -2.97
CA ARG A 737 17.56 10.90 -3.58
C ARG A 737 16.13 10.37 -3.64
N SER A 738 15.85 9.63 -4.70
CA SER A 738 14.56 8.95 -4.87
C SER A 738 14.39 7.88 -3.80
N SER A 739 13.16 7.72 -3.32
CA SER A 739 12.80 6.63 -2.43
C SER A 739 13.01 5.28 -3.13
N ALA A 740 13.37 4.27 -2.35
CA ALA A 740 13.57 2.93 -2.84
C ALA A 740 12.41 2.00 -2.45
N VAL A 741 12.18 0.95 -3.23
CA VAL A 741 11.25 -0.11 -2.81
C VAL A 741 11.82 -0.86 -1.61
N CYS A 742 10.93 -1.38 -0.75
CA CYS A 742 11.31 -2.10 0.46
C CYS A 742 12.22 -3.29 0.17
N GLY A 743 13.22 -3.50 1.03
CA GLY A 743 14.19 -4.58 0.90
C GLY A 743 15.24 -4.41 -0.21
N SER A 744 15.32 -3.25 -0.85
CA SER A 744 16.31 -2.96 -1.92
C SER A 744 17.37 -1.94 -1.50
N GLY A 745 18.58 -2.02 -2.03
CA GLY A 745 19.66 -1.08 -1.70
C GLY A 745 20.33 -1.36 -0.37
N GLU A 746 20.20 -2.60 0.09
CA GLU A 746 20.87 -3.18 1.25
C GLU A 746 21.57 -4.46 0.79
N THR A 747 22.57 -4.90 1.53
CA THR A 747 23.07 -6.26 1.36
C THR A 747 21.96 -7.22 1.78
N SER A 748 21.26 -7.86 0.83
CA SER A 748 20.25 -8.85 1.17
C SER A 748 20.93 -10.16 1.56
N LEU A 749 21.17 -10.25 2.86
CA LEU A 749 21.73 -11.44 3.48
C LEU A 749 20.74 -12.63 3.39
N ILE A 750 19.46 -12.35 3.16
CA ILE A 750 18.36 -13.33 3.03
C ILE A 750 18.41 -14.05 1.68
N TYR A 751 18.69 -13.33 0.60
CA TYR A 751 18.83 -13.93 -0.72
C TYR A 751 20.26 -14.39 -1.01
N ARG A 752 21.17 -14.24 -0.02
CA ARG A 752 22.61 -14.50 -0.15
C ARG A 752 23.26 -13.72 -1.30
N HIS A 753 22.66 -12.61 -1.70
CA HIS A 753 23.15 -11.74 -2.75
C HIS A 753 22.87 -10.28 -2.41
N VAL A 754 23.72 -9.39 -2.91
CA VAL A 754 23.48 -7.95 -2.85
C VAL A 754 22.17 -7.64 -3.59
N THR A 755 21.26 -6.89 -2.97
CA THR A 755 20.08 -6.37 -3.68
C THR A 755 20.34 -4.91 -4.00
N TYR A 756 20.40 -4.59 -5.28
CA TYR A 756 20.58 -3.21 -5.73
C TYR A 756 19.46 -2.31 -5.22
N ARG A 757 19.74 -1.03 -5.02
CA ARG A 757 18.71 -0.03 -4.70
C ARG A 757 17.81 0.15 -5.90
N GLU A 758 16.53 -0.16 -5.73
CA GLU A 758 15.54 -0.03 -6.80
C GLU A 758 14.54 1.07 -6.48
N GLN A 759 14.30 1.96 -7.45
CA GLN A 759 13.40 3.10 -7.29
C GLN A 759 11.97 2.68 -7.61
N MET A 760 11.02 3.29 -6.89
CA MET A 760 9.60 2.99 -6.99
C MET A 760 8.92 3.88 -8.04
N ASN A 761 8.14 3.28 -8.93
CA ASN A 761 7.13 3.97 -9.70
C ASN A 761 5.84 4.01 -8.86
N THR A 762 5.32 5.19 -8.54
CA THR A 762 4.15 5.33 -7.66
C THR A 762 2.82 5.34 -8.42
N ILE A 763 2.87 5.36 -9.75
CA ILE A 763 1.70 5.30 -10.64
C ILE A 763 1.74 4.07 -11.54
N THR A 764 0.63 3.76 -12.20
CA THR A 764 0.53 2.61 -13.11
C THR A 764 1.46 2.79 -14.31
N SER A 765 1.97 1.69 -14.88
CA SER A 765 2.82 1.75 -16.09
C SER A 765 2.02 1.77 -17.40
N TYR A 766 0.70 1.74 -17.31
CA TYR A 766 -0.21 1.65 -18.45
C TYR A 766 -0.65 3.05 -18.88
N ILE A 767 -0.85 3.26 -20.19
CA ILE A 767 -1.64 4.40 -20.66
C ILE A 767 -3.12 4.09 -20.35
N ASP A 768 -3.57 4.40 -19.14
CA ASP A 768 -4.91 4.09 -18.64
C ASP A 768 -5.64 5.30 -18.03
N GLY A 769 -5.04 6.49 -18.15
CA GLY A 769 -5.58 7.73 -17.61
C GLY A 769 -5.42 7.84 -16.09
N SER A 770 -4.50 7.13 -15.46
CA SER A 770 -4.11 7.34 -14.06
C SER A 770 -3.80 8.80 -13.71
N GLY A 771 -3.28 9.60 -14.65
CA GLY A 771 -3.11 11.05 -14.47
C GLY A 771 -4.43 11.85 -14.33
N ILE A 772 -5.55 11.24 -14.71
CA ILE A 772 -6.92 11.77 -14.59
C ILE A 772 -7.67 11.11 -13.43
N TYR A 773 -7.50 9.79 -13.26
CA TYR A 773 -8.31 8.94 -12.37
C TYR A 773 -7.62 8.55 -11.06
N GLY A 774 -6.33 8.83 -10.91
CA GLY A 774 -5.51 8.36 -9.80
C GLY A 774 -4.99 6.94 -10.01
N SER A 775 -4.03 6.54 -9.16
CA SER A 775 -3.40 5.21 -9.19
C SER A 775 -3.77 4.32 -8.01
N THR A 776 -4.77 4.74 -7.24
CA THR A 776 -5.32 4.03 -6.08
C THR A 776 -6.83 4.21 -6.01
N GLU A 777 -7.50 3.34 -5.26
CA GLU A 777 -8.95 3.44 -5.04
C GLU A 777 -9.31 4.73 -4.28
N GLU A 778 -8.49 5.17 -3.33
CA GLU A 778 -8.77 6.42 -2.60
C GLU A 778 -8.58 7.66 -3.47
N ASP A 779 -7.60 7.69 -4.38
CA ASP A 779 -7.45 8.80 -5.34
C ASP A 779 -8.70 8.91 -6.21
N ALA A 780 -9.14 7.78 -6.77
CA ALA A 780 -10.33 7.73 -7.60
C ALA A 780 -11.59 8.17 -6.84
N TYR A 781 -11.75 7.71 -5.59
CA TYR A 781 -12.84 8.12 -4.72
C TYR A 781 -12.83 9.63 -4.45
N ASP A 782 -11.65 10.24 -4.36
CA ASP A 782 -11.49 11.66 -4.11
C ASP A 782 -11.77 12.53 -5.33
N LEU A 783 -11.56 11.98 -6.52
CA LEU A 783 -11.78 12.61 -7.80
C LEU A 783 -13.24 12.47 -8.27
N ARG A 784 -13.98 11.45 -7.81
CA ARG A 784 -15.37 11.17 -8.24
C ARG A 784 -16.42 12.01 -7.53
N ASP A 785 -17.45 12.40 -8.29
CA ASP A 785 -18.67 13.03 -7.75
C ASP A 785 -19.69 11.94 -7.40
N LEU A 786 -19.81 11.67 -6.10
CA LEU A 786 -20.64 10.59 -5.56
C LEU A 786 -22.05 11.05 -5.17
N SER A 787 -22.41 12.31 -5.40
CA SER A 787 -23.70 12.85 -4.93
C SER A 787 -24.28 13.92 -5.86
N PRO A 788 -25.21 13.55 -6.78
CA PRO A 788 -25.67 12.19 -7.07
C PRO A 788 -24.62 11.38 -7.83
N ASP A 789 -24.45 10.09 -7.48
CA ASP A 789 -23.52 9.21 -8.20
C ASP A 789 -24.04 8.93 -9.62
N ARG A 790 -23.48 9.65 -10.58
CA ARG A 790 -23.75 9.54 -12.02
C ARG A 790 -22.50 9.13 -12.81
N GLY A 791 -21.49 8.63 -12.10
CA GLY A 791 -20.20 8.29 -12.69
C GLY A 791 -19.43 9.51 -13.23
N LEU A 792 -19.57 10.67 -12.59
CA LEU A 792 -18.87 11.91 -12.96
C LEU A 792 -17.60 12.12 -12.13
N LEU A 793 -16.66 12.90 -12.66
CA LEU A 793 -15.57 13.51 -11.91
C LEU A 793 -16.01 14.84 -11.30
N ARG A 794 -15.48 15.14 -10.12
CA ARG A 794 -15.73 16.37 -9.37
C ARG A 794 -15.27 17.59 -10.14
N LYS A 795 -16.03 18.65 -9.96
CA LYS A 795 -15.71 20.01 -10.40
C LYS A 795 -15.46 20.92 -9.20
N ILE A 796 -14.81 22.04 -9.45
CA ILE A 796 -14.62 23.10 -8.46
C ILE A 796 -15.96 23.63 -7.91
N LEU A 797 -16.01 23.80 -6.59
CA LEU A 797 -17.13 24.37 -5.84
C LEU A 797 -16.58 25.28 -4.75
N VAL A 798 -17.10 26.50 -4.64
CA VAL A 798 -16.76 27.45 -3.57
C VAL A 798 -17.96 27.68 -2.67
N PHE A 799 -17.68 27.75 -1.36
CA PHE A 799 -18.66 28.11 -0.35
C PHE A 799 -18.40 29.54 0.09
N TYR A 800 -19.37 30.43 -0.12
CA TYR A 800 -19.32 31.81 0.36
C TYR A 800 -20.27 31.98 1.55
N PHE A 801 -19.76 32.55 2.64
CA PHE A 801 -20.59 33.08 3.72
C PHE A 801 -20.88 34.55 3.40
N LEU A 802 -22.08 34.84 2.89
CA LEU A 802 -22.56 36.22 2.89
C LEU A 802 -22.99 36.57 4.32
N TYR A 803 -23.01 37.85 4.68
CA TYR A 803 -23.45 38.37 6.00
C TYR A 803 -24.85 37.87 6.45
N THR A 804 -25.60 37.26 5.55
CA THR A 804 -26.81 36.48 5.81
C THR A 804 -26.41 35.03 6.14
N LYS A 805 -26.76 34.51 7.32
CA LYS A 805 -26.45 33.17 7.89
C LYS A 805 -26.70 31.90 7.02
N SER A 806 -26.86 31.99 5.70
CA SER A 806 -26.89 30.90 4.73
C SER A 806 -25.55 30.71 4.01
N ILE A 807 -25.10 29.46 3.92
CA ILE A 807 -23.97 29.08 3.07
C ILE A 807 -24.48 29.06 1.63
N ASN A 808 -24.01 29.96 0.78
CA ASN A 808 -24.27 29.87 -0.65
C ASN A 808 -23.13 29.11 -1.33
N ARG A 809 -23.48 28.07 -2.11
CA ARG A 809 -22.54 27.27 -2.91
C ARG A 809 -22.54 27.86 -4.33
N PHE A 810 -21.39 28.27 -4.81
CA PHE A 810 -21.21 28.79 -6.17
C PHE A 810 -20.11 28.02 -6.89
N ASP A 811 -20.36 27.68 -8.15
CA ASP A 811 -19.37 27.02 -9.00
C ASP A 811 -18.39 28.09 -9.51
N ILE A 812 -17.08 27.87 -9.38
CA ILE A 812 -16.11 28.64 -10.16
C ILE A 812 -16.11 28.04 -11.56
N VAL A 813 -16.64 28.79 -12.52
CA VAL A 813 -16.73 28.35 -13.90
C VAL A 813 -15.96 29.29 -14.80
N SER A 814 -15.64 28.84 -15.99
CA SER A 814 -15.14 29.72 -17.03
C SER A 814 -16.19 30.75 -17.42
N SER A 815 -15.78 31.74 -18.21
CA SER A 815 -16.66 32.73 -18.83
C SER A 815 -17.81 32.13 -19.67
N THR A 816 -17.72 30.85 -20.05
CA THR A 816 -18.77 30.10 -20.78
C THR A 816 -19.51 29.08 -19.91
N ASN A 817 -19.39 29.20 -18.59
CA ASN A 817 -20.03 28.33 -17.60
C ASN A 817 -19.54 26.87 -17.63
N LYS A 818 -18.30 26.61 -18.09
CA LYS A 818 -17.68 25.27 -18.04
C LYS A 818 -16.84 25.09 -16.75
N PRO A 819 -16.79 23.88 -16.18
CA PRO A 819 -16.12 23.64 -14.89
C PRO A 819 -14.59 23.62 -15.01
N TYR A 820 -13.91 23.96 -13.92
CA TYR A 820 -12.48 23.66 -13.70
C TYR A 820 -12.32 22.45 -12.78
N LEU A 821 -11.08 21.94 -12.72
CA LEU A 821 -10.66 20.93 -11.75
C LEU A 821 -10.95 21.38 -10.30
N PRO A 822 -11.29 20.45 -9.39
CA PRO A 822 -11.51 20.79 -7.98
C PRO A 822 -10.21 21.26 -7.32
N PHE A 823 -10.28 21.99 -6.21
CA PHE A 823 -9.08 22.35 -5.44
C PHE A 823 -8.60 21.18 -4.58
N GLU A 824 -7.29 20.98 -4.58
CA GLU A 824 -6.59 20.11 -3.65
C GLU A 824 -6.61 20.72 -2.23
N ARG A 825 -6.83 19.87 -1.24
CA ARG A 825 -6.81 20.25 0.17
C ARG A 825 -5.41 20.14 0.75
N ASP A 826 -4.70 19.07 0.40
CA ASP A 826 -3.44 18.67 0.99
C ASP A 826 -2.37 18.50 -0.12
N SER A 827 -2.07 19.61 -0.80
CA SER A 827 -1.15 19.60 -1.96
C SER A 827 0.32 19.53 -1.52
N PRO A 828 1.16 18.73 -2.20
CA PRO A 828 2.60 18.68 -1.97
C PRO A 828 3.35 19.93 -2.47
N VAL A 829 2.65 20.82 -3.16
CA VAL A 829 3.18 22.13 -3.55
C VAL A 829 2.18 23.16 -3.11
N ASP A 830 2.65 24.29 -2.61
CA ASP A 830 1.77 25.38 -2.24
C ASP A 830 1.69 26.42 -3.38
N CYS A 831 0.57 26.38 -4.09
CA CYS A 831 0.22 27.33 -5.15
C CYS A 831 -0.26 28.71 -4.60
N ARG A 832 -0.49 28.85 -3.29
CA ARG A 832 -1.00 30.08 -2.67
C ARG A 832 0.14 31.08 -2.50
N ARG A 833 0.06 32.23 -3.18
CA ARG A 833 1.16 33.22 -3.11
C ARG A 833 0.77 34.66 -2.96
N ASN A 834 -0.34 35.09 -3.54
CA ASN A 834 -0.73 36.48 -3.37
C ASN A 834 -1.57 36.62 -2.10
N TRP A 835 -0.89 36.67 -0.95
CA TRP A 835 -1.51 36.91 0.36
C TRP A 835 -2.17 38.28 0.49
N THR A 836 -2.04 39.14 -0.53
CA THR A 836 -2.77 40.41 -0.64
C THR A 836 -4.14 40.29 -1.31
N LEU A 837 -4.45 39.14 -1.94
CA LEU A 837 -5.81 38.83 -2.36
C LEU A 837 -6.60 38.32 -1.15
N ASP A 838 -7.86 38.75 -1.02
CA ASP A 838 -8.78 38.30 0.05
C ASP A 838 -8.95 36.75 0.11
N TYR A 839 -8.58 36.04 -0.96
CA TYR A 839 -8.65 34.57 -1.07
C TYR A 839 -7.47 33.96 -1.86
N PRO A 840 -6.46 33.37 -1.20
CA PRO A 840 -5.36 32.70 -1.90
C PRO A 840 -5.81 31.41 -2.61
N VAL A 841 -5.44 31.26 -3.90
CA VAL A 841 -5.84 30.12 -4.75
C VAL A 841 -4.98 28.89 -4.47
N ARG A 842 -5.64 27.74 -4.26
CA ARG A 842 -4.97 26.44 -4.03
C ARG A 842 -4.64 25.76 -5.36
N CYS A 843 -3.76 24.76 -5.31
CA CYS A 843 -3.54 23.87 -6.44
C CYS A 843 -4.83 23.09 -6.80
N PHE A 844 -4.95 22.68 -8.05
CA PHE A 844 -5.99 21.78 -8.53
C PHE A 844 -5.71 20.32 -8.12
N LEU A 845 -6.77 19.57 -7.85
CA LEU A 845 -6.75 18.13 -7.62
C LEU A 845 -7.02 17.42 -8.97
N ALA A 846 -6.15 16.48 -9.31
CA ALA A 846 -6.21 15.59 -10.45
C ALA A 846 -5.64 14.22 -10.05
N GLY A 847 -5.68 13.21 -10.95
CA GLY A 847 -5.06 11.91 -10.72
C GLY A 847 -3.55 11.98 -10.48
N ASP A 848 -2.90 13.01 -11.03
CA ASP A 848 -1.51 13.36 -10.75
C ASP A 848 -1.38 14.83 -10.29
N PHE A 849 -0.71 15.08 -9.17
CA PHE A 849 -0.60 16.44 -8.60
C PHE A 849 0.24 17.39 -9.46
N ARG A 850 1.18 16.83 -10.26
CA ARG A 850 2.02 17.58 -11.21
C ARG A 850 1.18 18.19 -12.32
N ALA A 851 -0.13 17.91 -12.41
CA ALA A 851 -1.09 18.70 -13.19
C ALA A 851 -0.94 20.21 -12.95
N ASN A 852 -0.46 20.62 -11.78
CA ASN A 852 -0.23 22.02 -11.42
C ASN A 852 1.15 22.56 -11.80
N GLU A 853 2.03 21.77 -12.40
CA GLU A 853 3.41 22.16 -12.68
C GLU A 853 3.45 23.42 -13.55
N GLN A 854 2.61 23.51 -14.58
CA GLN A 854 2.46 24.71 -15.42
C GLN A 854 1.06 24.82 -16.07
N LEU A 855 0.69 26.03 -16.53
CA LEU A 855 -0.69 26.37 -16.93
C LEU A 855 -1.24 25.62 -18.16
N GLY A 856 -0.38 25.29 -19.13
CA GLY A 856 -0.72 24.44 -20.28
C GLY A 856 -1.08 23.02 -19.84
N LEU A 857 -0.35 22.44 -18.89
CA LEU A 857 -0.66 21.13 -18.32
C LEU A 857 -1.97 21.16 -17.52
N MET A 858 -2.18 22.18 -16.68
CA MET A 858 -3.47 22.40 -15.99
C MET A 858 -4.65 22.45 -16.98
N SER A 859 -4.45 23.09 -18.13
CA SER A 859 -5.45 23.18 -19.20
C SER A 859 -5.75 21.81 -19.82
N MET A 860 -4.74 20.96 -20.03
CA MET A 860 -4.91 19.59 -20.53
C MET A 860 -5.67 18.70 -19.54
N HIS A 861 -5.30 18.69 -18.25
CA HIS A 861 -6.06 17.93 -17.24
C HIS A 861 -7.50 18.43 -17.12
N THR A 862 -7.73 19.74 -17.25
CA THR A 862 -9.10 20.30 -17.28
C THR A 862 -9.90 19.79 -18.49
N ILE A 863 -9.29 19.73 -19.68
CA ILE A 863 -9.93 19.20 -20.89
C ILE A 863 -10.34 17.73 -20.72
N PHE A 864 -9.47 16.88 -20.17
CA PHE A 864 -9.79 15.46 -20.01
C PHE A 864 -10.78 15.15 -18.88
N MET A 865 -10.79 15.95 -17.81
CA MET A 865 -11.87 15.89 -16.81
C MET A 865 -13.22 16.28 -17.42
N ARG A 866 -13.25 17.31 -18.29
CA ARG A 866 -14.44 17.69 -19.04
C ARG A 866 -14.88 16.59 -20.02
N GLU A 867 -13.93 15.95 -20.71
CA GLU A 867 -14.22 14.88 -21.66
C GLU A 867 -14.85 13.67 -20.98
N HIS A 868 -14.30 13.22 -19.85
CA HIS A 868 -14.93 12.19 -19.03
C HIS A 868 -16.37 12.57 -18.67
N ASN A 869 -16.58 13.76 -18.12
CA ASN A 869 -17.93 14.19 -17.72
C ASN A 869 -18.89 14.28 -18.91
N ARG A 870 -18.42 14.71 -20.08
CA ARG A 870 -19.21 14.75 -21.32
C ARG A 870 -19.65 13.35 -21.75
N LEU A 871 -18.72 12.40 -21.79
CA LEU A 871 -18.98 11.01 -22.16
C LEU A 871 -19.89 10.29 -21.14
N ALA A 872 -19.63 10.46 -19.84
CA ALA A 872 -20.46 9.88 -18.78
C ALA A 872 -21.92 10.35 -18.86
N ILE A 873 -22.16 11.64 -19.12
CA ILE A 873 -23.50 12.18 -19.34
C ILE A 873 -24.17 11.55 -20.57
N GLN A 874 -23.43 11.36 -21.67
CA GLN A 874 -23.96 10.73 -22.87
C GLN A 874 -24.28 9.25 -22.64
N ILE A 875 -23.40 8.51 -21.97
CA ILE A 875 -23.61 7.08 -21.63
C ILE A 875 -24.82 6.94 -20.72
N ALA A 876 -24.95 7.77 -19.69
CA ALA A 876 -26.11 7.79 -18.79
C ALA A 876 -27.41 8.11 -19.55
N SER A 877 -27.37 9.00 -20.53
CA SER A 877 -28.52 9.34 -21.36
C SER A 877 -28.92 8.21 -22.32
N LEU A 878 -27.95 7.47 -22.85
CA LEU A 878 -28.19 6.34 -23.75
C LEU A 878 -28.61 5.08 -22.99
N ASN A 879 -28.19 4.95 -21.73
CA ASN A 879 -28.42 3.78 -20.89
C ASN A 879 -28.90 4.22 -19.48
N PRO A 880 -30.18 4.63 -19.33
CA PRO A 880 -30.70 5.18 -18.07
C PRO A 880 -30.71 4.20 -16.89
N ASP A 881 -30.60 2.90 -17.16
CA ASP A 881 -30.62 1.85 -16.16
C ASP A 881 -29.24 1.53 -15.56
N LEU A 882 -28.15 2.09 -16.11
CA LEU A 882 -26.81 1.88 -15.58
C LEU A 882 -26.60 2.68 -14.30
N ASP A 883 -25.91 2.08 -13.34
CA ASP A 883 -25.46 2.77 -12.13
C ASP A 883 -24.23 3.65 -12.39
N GLY A 884 -23.96 4.57 -11.44
CA GLY A 884 -22.85 5.50 -11.54
C GLY A 884 -21.48 4.81 -11.59
N GLU A 885 -21.33 3.66 -10.92
CA GLU A 885 -20.09 2.87 -10.95
C GLU A 885 -19.80 2.33 -12.36
N THR A 886 -20.79 1.73 -13.00
CA THR A 886 -20.67 1.19 -14.36
C THR A 886 -20.42 2.32 -15.36
N ILE A 887 -21.15 3.43 -15.25
CA ILE A 887 -20.97 4.61 -16.11
C ILE A 887 -19.54 5.15 -15.96
N PHE A 888 -19.04 5.27 -14.73
CA PHE A 888 -17.68 5.74 -14.46
C PHE A 888 -16.64 4.84 -15.13
N HIS A 889 -16.74 3.51 -14.94
CA HIS A 889 -15.77 2.56 -15.47
C HIS A 889 -15.80 2.42 -16.99
N GLU A 890 -16.99 2.43 -17.62
CA GLU A 890 -17.10 2.47 -19.09
C GLU A 890 -16.53 3.77 -19.65
N THR A 891 -16.80 4.90 -18.99
CA THR A 891 -16.24 6.20 -19.40
C THR A 891 -14.71 6.22 -19.26
N ARG A 892 -14.18 5.77 -18.13
CA ARG A 892 -12.72 5.65 -17.88
C ARG A 892 -12.06 4.77 -18.95
N LYS A 893 -12.70 3.66 -19.31
CA LYS A 893 -12.23 2.74 -20.35
C LYS A 893 -12.16 3.41 -21.73
N ILE A 894 -13.18 4.20 -22.10
CA ILE A 894 -13.19 4.94 -23.37
C ILE A 894 -12.09 6.00 -23.38
N VAL A 895 -11.99 6.84 -22.33
CA VAL A 895 -10.95 7.88 -22.26
C VAL A 895 -9.56 7.27 -22.31
N GLY A 896 -9.29 6.18 -21.59
CA GLY A 896 -8.01 5.46 -21.69
C GLY A 896 -7.70 5.00 -23.13
N ALA A 897 -8.72 4.55 -23.87
CA ALA A 897 -8.56 4.18 -25.27
C ALA A 897 -8.27 5.38 -26.19
N GLU A 898 -8.88 6.54 -25.94
CA GLU A 898 -8.57 7.78 -26.65
C GLU A 898 -7.12 8.21 -26.41
N LEU A 899 -6.64 8.13 -25.17
CA LEU A 899 -5.24 8.42 -24.81
C LEU A 899 -4.26 7.50 -25.56
N GLN A 900 -4.54 6.20 -25.55
CA GLN A 900 -3.75 5.21 -26.29
C GLN A 900 -3.76 5.49 -27.79
N HIS A 901 -4.93 5.73 -28.37
CA HIS A 901 -5.08 5.99 -29.79
C HIS A 901 -4.30 7.26 -30.20
N ILE A 902 -4.49 8.37 -29.49
CA ILE A 902 -3.78 9.63 -29.76
C ILE A 902 -2.26 9.42 -29.64
N THR A 903 -1.81 8.71 -28.61
CA THR A 903 -0.39 8.47 -28.38
C THR A 903 0.24 7.62 -29.49
N PHE A 904 -0.34 6.46 -29.83
CA PHE A 904 0.25 5.54 -30.79
C PHE A 904 0.11 5.98 -32.26
N TYR A 905 -0.93 6.74 -32.61
CA TYR A 905 -1.20 7.11 -34.00
C TYR A 905 -0.77 8.55 -34.33
N TYR A 906 -0.93 9.49 -33.40
CA TYR A 906 -0.65 10.90 -33.68
C TYR A 906 0.66 11.40 -33.07
N TRP A 907 1.12 10.84 -31.94
CA TRP A 907 2.27 11.36 -31.23
C TRP A 907 3.56 10.55 -31.47
N LEU A 908 3.55 9.26 -31.14
CA LEU A 908 4.75 8.41 -31.11
C LEU A 908 5.46 8.28 -32.49
N PRO A 909 4.75 8.20 -33.63
CA PRO A 909 5.40 8.22 -34.95
C PRO A 909 6.18 9.50 -35.24
N LYS A 910 5.81 10.65 -34.65
CA LYS A 910 6.54 11.92 -34.80
C LYS A 910 7.76 11.98 -33.89
N VAL A 911 7.67 11.36 -32.72
CA VAL A 911 8.80 11.27 -31.78
C VAL A 911 9.91 10.39 -32.34
N LEU A 912 9.56 9.20 -32.80
CA LEU A 912 10.54 8.23 -33.33
C LEU A 912 10.92 8.51 -34.80
N GLY A 913 10.09 9.24 -35.54
CA GLY A 913 10.13 9.30 -37.00
C GLY A 913 9.40 8.10 -37.61
N LYS A 914 8.60 8.31 -38.67
CA LYS A 914 7.68 7.29 -39.21
C LYS A 914 8.39 6.00 -39.59
N LYS A 915 9.51 6.11 -40.30
CA LYS A 915 10.34 4.98 -40.74
C LYS A 915 10.83 4.14 -39.56
N GLN A 916 11.25 4.79 -38.49
CA GLN A 916 11.80 4.11 -37.32
C GLN A 916 10.69 3.53 -36.44
N PHE A 917 9.55 4.21 -36.33
CA PHE A 917 8.34 3.68 -35.69
C PHE A 917 7.87 2.38 -36.36
N ASP A 918 7.80 2.36 -37.69
CA ASP A 918 7.39 1.17 -38.44
C ASP A 918 8.39 0.01 -38.27
N LYS A 919 9.69 0.35 -38.16
CA LYS A 919 10.77 -0.62 -37.97
C LYS A 919 10.78 -1.22 -36.56
N LEU A 920 10.65 -0.40 -35.52
CA LEU A 920 10.83 -0.83 -34.13
C LEU A 920 9.55 -1.33 -33.47
N ILE A 921 8.41 -0.69 -33.76
CA ILE A 921 7.11 -0.99 -33.11
C ILE A 921 6.20 -1.72 -34.10
N GLY A 922 5.99 -1.11 -35.28
CA GLY A 922 5.15 -1.69 -36.33
C GLY A 922 3.66 -1.84 -35.96
N PRO A 923 2.92 -2.70 -36.68
CA PRO A 923 1.51 -2.99 -36.38
C PRO A 923 1.39 -3.84 -35.10
N TYR A 924 0.28 -3.66 -34.39
CA TYR A 924 0.01 -4.46 -33.19
C TYR A 924 -0.21 -5.94 -33.55
N LYS A 925 0.32 -6.85 -32.73
CA LYS A 925 0.27 -8.31 -32.96
C LYS A 925 -0.63 -9.07 -31.97
N GLY A 926 -1.36 -8.37 -31.10
CA GLY A 926 -2.16 -8.98 -30.03
C GLY A 926 -1.42 -8.97 -28.68
N TYR A 927 -2.17 -9.21 -27.60
CA TYR A 927 -1.66 -9.13 -26.24
C TYR A 927 -0.75 -10.32 -25.94
N GLN A 928 0.41 -10.05 -25.36
CA GLN A 928 1.41 -11.08 -25.05
C GLN A 928 1.61 -11.12 -23.52
N PRO A 929 1.09 -12.15 -22.82
CA PRO A 929 1.13 -12.21 -21.35
C PRO A 929 2.53 -12.44 -20.76
N LEU A 930 3.54 -12.67 -21.61
CA LEU A 930 4.93 -12.85 -21.18
C LEU A 930 5.75 -11.56 -21.29
N ILE A 931 5.17 -10.47 -21.77
CA ILE A 931 5.85 -9.17 -21.83
C ILE A 931 5.57 -8.41 -20.54
N ASP A 932 6.66 -7.95 -19.92
CA ASP A 932 6.61 -7.13 -18.71
C ASP A 932 6.31 -5.68 -19.08
N ALA A 933 5.08 -5.25 -18.78
CA ALA A 933 4.58 -3.91 -19.04
C ALA A 933 5.13 -2.83 -18.09
N SER A 934 5.97 -3.20 -17.11
CA SER A 934 6.53 -2.25 -16.15
C SER A 934 7.43 -1.22 -16.85
N ILE A 935 7.31 0.06 -16.48
CA ILE A 935 8.19 1.12 -17.00
C ILE A 935 9.65 0.79 -16.67
N SER A 936 10.53 0.92 -17.66
CA SER A 936 11.96 0.76 -17.48
C SER A 936 12.58 2.00 -16.85
N ASN A 937 13.55 1.78 -15.96
CA ASN A 937 14.22 2.87 -15.24
C ASN A 937 14.92 3.84 -16.20
N ALA A 938 15.50 3.32 -17.30
CA ALA A 938 16.16 4.12 -18.33
C ALA A 938 15.18 5.00 -19.11
N PHE A 939 13.95 4.53 -19.34
CA PHE A 939 12.88 5.31 -19.97
C PHE A 939 12.48 6.50 -19.09
N ALA A 940 11.99 6.22 -17.87
CA ALA A 940 11.49 7.23 -16.91
C ALA A 940 12.56 8.26 -16.49
N THR A 941 13.80 7.78 -16.31
CA THR A 941 14.85 8.60 -15.71
C THR A 941 15.66 9.39 -16.74
N ALA A 942 15.67 8.96 -18.01
CA ALA A 942 16.51 9.58 -19.03
C ALA A 942 15.82 9.72 -20.40
N ALA A 943 15.39 8.63 -21.02
CA ALA A 943 15.03 8.66 -22.44
C ALA A 943 13.78 9.51 -22.70
N PHE A 944 12.72 9.38 -21.89
CA PHE A 944 11.47 10.13 -22.09
C PHE A 944 11.59 11.62 -21.72
N ARG A 945 12.62 11.96 -20.93
CA ARG A 945 12.98 13.34 -20.58
C ARG A 945 13.58 14.14 -21.75
N PHE A 946 13.69 13.56 -22.95
CA PHE A 946 14.03 14.30 -24.17
C PHE A 946 13.07 15.48 -24.42
N GLY A 947 11.83 15.36 -23.94
CA GLY A 947 10.80 16.41 -24.04
C GLY A 947 11.25 17.77 -23.49
N HIS A 948 12.16 17.79 -22.51
CA HIS A 948 12.74 19.04 -21.97
C HIS A 948 13.47 19.87 -23.04
N THR A 949 13.97 19.24 -24.11
CA THR A 949 14.62 19.94 -25.23
C THR A 949 13.64 20.67 -26.16
N LEU A 950 12.34 20.37 -26.04
CA LEU A 950 11.24 20.88 -26.87
C LEU A 950 10.51 22.07 -26.24
N VAL A 951 10.80 22.37 -24.97
CA VAL A 951 10.08 23.37 -24.18
C VAL A 951 10.47 24.79 -24.60
N ASN A 952 9.46 25.62 -24.85
CA ASN A 952 9.64 27.05 -25.11
C ASN A 952 9.90 27.81 -23.79
N PRO A 953 10.72 28.88 -23.79
CA PRO A 953 10.93 29.73 -22.61
C PRO A 953 9.72 30.64 -22.31
N ILE A 954 8.74 30.70 -23.21
CA ILE A 954 7.53 31.50 -23.07
C ILE A 954 6.34 30.58 -23.30
N LEU A 955 5.37 30.67 -22.40
CA LEU A 955 4.04 30.11 -22.61
C LEU A 955 3.19 31.15 -23.36
N TYR A 956 2.93 30.83 -24.63
CA TYR A 956 2.10 31.67 -25.49
C TYR A 956 0.64 31.63 -25.04
N ARG A 957 -0.02 32.79 -25.11
CA ARG A 957 -1.44 32.96 -24.80
C ARG A 957 -2.08 33.74 -25.93
N LEU A 958 -3.07 33.13 -26.58
CA LEU A 958 -3.65 33.67 -27.81
C LEU A 958 -5.18 33.84 -27.70
N ASP A 959 -5.70 34.90 -28.29
CA ASP A 959 -7.14 35.14 -28.42
C ASP A 959 -7.76 34.28 -29.53
N GLU A 960 -9.05 34.46 -29.79
CA GLU A 960 -9.79 33.77 -30.85
C GLU A 960 -9.28 34.01 -32.27
N LYS A 961 -8.54 35.11 -32.50
CA LYS A 961 -7.91 35.46 -33.77
C LYS A 961 -6.46 34.99 -33.86
N LEU A 962 -6.02 34.19 -32.88
CA LEU A 962 -4.65 33.71 -32.73
C LEU A 962 -3.63 34.86 -32.57
N ALA A 963 -4.08 36.02 -32.10
CA ALA A 963 -3.23 37.13 -31.70
C ALA A 963 -2.91 37.05 -30.19
N PRO A 964 -1.81 37.65 -29.71
CA PRO A 964 -1.56 37.73 -28.27
C PRO A 964 -2.72 38.38 -27.52
N ILE A 965 -3.17 37.77 -26.41
CA ILE A 965 -4.19 38.39 -25.54
C ILE A 965 -3.66 39.70 -24.93
N MET A 966 -4.55 40.59 -24.46
CA MET A 966 -4.15 41.89 -23.89
C MET A 966 -3.14 41.78 -22.73
N GLN A 967 -3.22 40.71 -21.93
CA GLN A 967 -2.29 40.43 -20.83
C GLN A 967 -0.91 39.93 -21.32
N GLY A 968 -0.72 39.73 -22.63
CA GLY A 968 0.52 39.28 -23.25
C GLY A 968 0.81 37.78 -23.06
N HIS A 969 2.01 37.35 -23.43
CA HIS A 969 2.51 36.00 -23.12
C HIS A 969 3.14 35.95 -21.73
N ILE A 970 3.42 34.74 -21.20
CA ILE A 970 4.00 34.57 -19.86
C ILE A 970 5.37 33.88 -19.99
N PRO A 971 6.45 34.41 -19.40
CA PRO A 971 7.70 33.66 -19.24
C PRO A 971 7.46 32.36 -18.48
N LEU A 972 8.11 31.26 -18.86
CA LEU A 972 7.80 29.94 -18.28
C LEU A 972 7.97 29.91 -16.75
N ARG A 973 8.97 30.60 -16.19
CA ARG A 973 9.14 30.75 -14.74
C ARG A 973 7.90 31.27 -14.00
N ASP A 974 7.14 32.15 -14.66
CA ASP A 974 5.94 32.78 -14.08
C ASP A 974 4.69 31.90 -14.28
N ALA A 975 4.74 30.91 -15.16
CA ALA A 975 3.66 29.96 -15.40
C ALA A 975 3.69 28.75 -14.44
N PHE A 976 4.80 28.53 -13.72
CA PHE A 976 4.91 27.38 -12.81
C PHE A 976 4.03 27.55 -11.56
N PHE A 977 3.24 26.51 -11.22
CA PHE A 977 2.39 26.47 -10.01
C PHE A 977 1.49 27.70 -9.82
N ALA A 978 0.86 28.18 -10.90
CA ALA A 978 0.18 29.47 -10.95
C ALA A 978 -1.34 29.40 -11.25
N PRO A 979 -2.15 28.57 -10.56
CA PRO A 979 -3.58 28.40 -10.86
C PRO A 979 -4.38 29.71 -10.78
N GLU A 980 -3.93 30.69 -10.00
CA GLU A 980 -4.52 32.04 -9.95
C GLU A 980 -4.47 32.76 -11.31
N VAL A 981 -3.44 32.50 -12.10
CA VAL A 981 -3.28 33.11 -13.43
C VAL A 981 -4.26 32.46 -14.42
N LEU A 982 -4.45 31.15 -14.33
CA LEU A 982 -5.44 30.43 -15.12
C LEU A 982 -6.86 30.91 -14.80
N LEU A 983 -7.22 31.00 -13.52
CA LEU A 983 -8.56 31.44 -13.09
C LEU A 983 -8.84 32.90 -13.43
N SER A 984 -7.88 33.80 -13.22
CA SER A 984 -8.04 35.24 -13.54
C SER A 984 -8.15 35.51 -15.05
N THR A 985 -7.66 34.61 -15.89
CA THR A 985 -7.87 34.67 -17.35
C THR A 985 -9.33 34.37 -17.72
N GLY A 986 -10.07 33.66 -16.87
CA GLY A 986 -11.49 33.34 -17.07
C GLY A 986 -11.77 32.25 -18.11
N SER A 987 -10.74 31.65 -18.72
CA SER A 987 -10.84 30.55 -19.67
C SER A 987 -9.50 29.82 -19.81
N ILE A 988 -9.55 28.53 -20.19
CA ILE A 988 -8.35 27.75 -20.57
C ILE A 988 -7.94 27.93 -22.04
N ASP A 989 -8.82 28.51 -22.87
CA ASP A 989 -8.61 28.60 -24.32
C ASP A 989 -7.32 29.32 -24.72
N PRO A 990 -6.91 30.43 -24.07
CA PRO A 990 -5.71 31.12 -24.50
C PRO A 990 -4.45 30.27 -24.44
N TYR A 991 -4.38 29.39 -23.45
CA TYR A 991 -3.30 28.44 -23.26
C TYR A 991 -3.35 27.32 -24.31
N LEU A 992 -4.54 26.75 -24.55
CA LEU A 992 -4.73 25.74 -25.59
C LEU A 992 -4.37 26.27 -26.98
N ARG A 993 -4.86 27.47 -27.35
CA ARG A 993 -4.49 28.13 -28.61
C ARG A 993 -2.99 28.39 -28.68
N GLY A 994 -2.38 28.85 -27.59
CA GLY A 994 -0.93 28.99 -27.48
C GLY A 994 -0.20 27.69 -27.78
N LEU A 995 -0.67 26.56 -27.24
CA LEU A 995 -0.05 25.25 -27.47
C LEU A 995 -0.19 24.76 -28.91
N PHE A 996 -1.38 24.79 -29.50
CA PHE A 996 -1.58 24.24 -30.84
C PHE A 996 -1.19 25.21 -31.96
N ALA A 997 -1.24 26.53 -31.76
CA ALA A 997 -0.99 27.52 -32.82
C ALA A 997 0.40 28.16 -32.78
N THR A 998 1.30 27.71 -31.90
CA THR A 998 2.70 28.18 -31.88
C THR A 998 3.67 27.02 -32.05
N PRO A 999 4.86 27.25 -32.64
CA PRO A 999 5.83 26.18 -32.82
C PRO A 999 6.45 25.79 -31.48
N MET A 1000 6.76 24.51 -31.30
CA MET A 1000 7.63 24.08 -30.20
C MET A 1000 9.07 24.52 -30.43
N LYS A 1001 9.91 24.46 -29.40
CA LYS A 1001 11.35 24.65 -29.57
C LYS A 1001 11.93 23.45 -30.34
N LYS A 1002 12.85 23.71 -31.27
CA LYS A 1002 13.55 22.66 -32.02
C LYS A 1002 14.64 22.00 -31.15
N PRO A 1003 14.73 20.66 -31.12
CA PRO A 1003 15.74 19.95 -30.33
C PRO A 1003 17.06 19.80 -31.10
N ILE A 1004 17.83 20.88 -31.24
CA ILE A 1004 19.13 20.87 -31.94
C ILE A 1004 20.25 20.46 -30.97
N SER A 1005 21.19 19.63 -31.41
CA SER A 1005 22.24 19.04 -30.55
C SER A 1005 23.12 20.05 -29.79
N ASN A 1006 23.28 21.29 -30.27
CA ASN A 1006 24.01 22.36 -29.58
C ASN A 1006 23.10 23.50 -29.05
N GLU A 1007 21.78 23.32 -29.10
CA GLU A 1007 20.77 24.25 -28.59
C GLU A 1007 19.71 23.43 -27.84
N LEU A 1008 20.03 22.88 -26.66
CA LEU A 1008 19.21 21.84 -26.02
C LEU A 1008 18.17 22.40 -25.03
N LEU A 1009 18.54 22.82 -23.82
CA LEU A 1009 17.61 23.30 -22.80
C LEU A 1009 17.74 24.81 -22.57
N ASN A 1010 16.62 25.52 -22.57
CA ASN A 1010 16.58 26.97 -22.42
C ASN A 1010 16.79 27.43 -20.96
N ASP A 1011 17.18 28.71 -20.78
CA ASP A 1011 17.45 29.32 -19.47
C ASP A 1011 16.27 29.27 -18.48
N GLU A 1012 15.01 29.17 -18.93
CA GLU A 1012 13.90 29.03 -17.98
C GLU A 1012 13.90 27.66 -17.27
N LEU A 1013 14.52 26.65 -17.89
CA LEU A 1013 14.69 25.31 -17.32
C LEU A 1013 16.05 25.12 -16.63
N THR A 1014 17.11 25.78 -17.08
CA THR A 1014 18.47 25.63 -16.52
C THR A 1014 18.83 26.72 -15.51
N GLU A 1015 18.21 27.89 -15.59
CA GLU A 1015 18.50 29.06 -14.76
C GLU A 1015 17.34 29.45 -13.83
N ASN A 1016 16.09 29.30 -14.27
CA ASN A 1016 14.91 29.82 -13.55
C ASN A 1016 13.90 28.75 -13.09
N LEU A 1017 14.26 27.46 -13.15
CA LEU A 1017 13.31 26.38 -12.84
C LEU A 1017 12.76 26.54 -11.42
N PHE A 1018 11.44 26.63 -11.33
CA PHE A 1018 10.70 26.77 -10.08
C PHE A 1018 11.23 27.87 -9.14
N ASN A 1019 11.75 28.98 -9.69
CA ASN A 1019 12.13 30.17 -8.89
C ASN A 1019 10.92 30.77 -8.13
N ARG A 1020 9.73 30.50 -8.68
CA ARG A 1020 8.50 30.03 -8.05
C ARG A 1020 8.75 29.46 -6.65
N ALA A 1021 8.71 28.14 -6.56
CA ALA A 1021 8.72 27.31 -5.35
C ALA A 1021 10.02 27.31 -4.50
N HIS A 1022 11.17 27.77 -5.00
CA HIS A 1022 12.47 27.62 -4.33
C HIS A 1022 13.22 28.95 -4.15
N GLU A 1023 13.93 29.12 -3.01
CA GLU A 1023 14.80 30.30 -2.80
C GLU A 1023 16.00 30.34 -3.74
N VAL A 1024 16.56 29.18 -4.07
CA VAL A 1024 17.58 29.02 -5.10
C VAL A 1024 16.90 28.34 -6.28
N SER A 1025 16.89 29.01 -7.44
CA SER A 1025 16.32 28.42 -8.65
C SER A 1025 17.03 27.11 -8.99
N LEU A 1026 16.25 26.12 -9.42
CA LEU A 1026 16.77 24.82 -9.78
C LEU A 1026 17.39 24.84 -11.19
N ASP A 1027 17.95 23.70 -11.60
CA ASP A 1027 18.46 23.45 -12.95
C ASP A 1027 18.00 22.06 -13.40
N LEU A 1028 17.04 22.00 -14.32
CA LEU A 1028 16.42 20.77 -14.76
C LEU A 1028 17.42 19.84 -15.48
N ALA A 1029 18.36 20.40 -16.24
CA ALA A 1029 19.36 19.59 -16.95
C ALA A 1029 20.31 18.93 -15.95
N ALA A 1030 20.78 19.69 -14.96
CA ALA A 1030 21.63 19.17 -13.90
C ALA A 1030 20.90 18.13 -13.04
N ILE A 1031 19.62 18.37 -12.71
CA ILE A 1031 18.76 17.42 -11.99
C ILE A 1031 18.60 16.11 -12.77
N ASN A 1032 18.40 16.16 -14.09
CA ASN A 1032 18.27 14.93 -14.90
C ASN A 1032 19.56 14.09 -14.90
N ILE A 1033 20.72 14.73 -15.02
CA ILE A 1033 22.02 14.05 -14.90
C ILE A 1033 22.18 13.44 -13.52
N GLN A 1034 21.93 14.23 -12.47
CA GLN A 1034 22.08 13.80 -11.08
C GLN A 1034 21.10 12.66 -10.74
N ARG A 1035 19.86 12.71 -11.24
CA ARG A 1035 18.84 11.67 -11.09
C ARG A 1035 19.23 10.37 -11.80
N GLY A 1036 19.81 10.44 -13.00
CA GLY A 1036 20.38 9.27 -13.67
C GLY A 1036 21.46 8.58 -12.84
N ARG A 1037 22.31 9.36 -12.14
CA ARG A 1037 23.34 8.83 -11.23
C ARG A 1037 22.74 8.26 -9.94
N ASP A 1038 21.75 8.94 -9.36
CA ASP A 1038 20.98 8.47 -8.19
C ASP A 1038 20.33 7.10 -8.44
N HIS A 1039 19.73 6.96 -9.61
CA HIS A 1039 19.10 5.72 -10.09
C HIS A 1039 20.11 4.70 -10.63
N ALA A 1040 21.41 4.96 -10.56
CA ALA A 1040 22.47 4.08 -11.03
C ALA A 1040 22.31 3.61 -12.49
N LEU A 1041 21.87 4.49 -13.37
CA LEU A 1041 21.85 4.20 -14.79
C LEU A 1041 23.28 3.98 -15.32
N PRO A 1042 23.52 2.91 -16.09
CA PRO A 1042 24.74 2.80 -16.88
C PRO A 1042 24.97 4.00 -17.80
N GLY A 1043 26.23 4.21 -18.18
CA GLY A 1043 26.63 5.27 -19.08
C GLY A 1043 25.98 5.14 -20.47
N TYR A 1044 25.94 6.25 -21.20
CA TYR A 1044 25.37 6.35 -22.55
C TYR A 1044 25.88 5.25 -23.51
N ILE A 1045 27.18 4.92 -23.45
CA ILE A 1045 27.79 3.91 -24.33
C ILE A 1045 27.25 2.50 -24.07
N GLU A 1046 26.92 2.15 -22.83
CA GLU A 1046 26.37 0.82 -22.53
C GLU A 1046 24.99 0.63 -23.16
N PHE A 1047 24.16 1.68 -23.14
CA PHE A 1047 22.87 1.64 -23.82
C PHE A 1047 22.99 1.64 -25.34
N ARG A 1048 24.02 2.29 -25.92
CA ARG A 1048 24.32 2.14 -27.35
C ARG A 1048 24.59 0.68 -27.71
N ARG A 1049 25.43 0.00 -26.93
CA ARG A 1049 25.75 -1.42 -27.14
C ARG A 1049 24.52 -2.30 -26.99
N TRP A 1050 23.71 -2.06 -25.95
CA TRP A 1050 22.46 -2.78 -25.72
C TRP A 1050 21.47 -2.60 -26.88
N CYS A 1051 21.37 -1.40 -27.44
CA CYS A 1051 20.58 -1.09 -28.63
C CYS A 1051 21.18 -1.62 -29.95
N ASN A 1052 22.27 -2.40 -29.89
CA ASN A 1052 23.00 -2.91 -31.05
C ASN A 1052 23.42 -1.79 -32.04
N LEU A 1053 23.83 -0.64 -31.50
CA LEU A 1053 24.35 0.50 -32.25
C LEU A 1053 25.88 0.44 -32.32
N SER A 1054 26.47 1.29 -33.16
CA SER A 1054 27.92 1.36 -33.35
C SER A 1054 28.67 1.49 -32.01
N ALA A 1055 29.67 0.63 -31.84
CA ALA A 1055 30.55 0.65 -30.68
C ALA A 1055 31.32 1.97 -30.63
N VAL A 1056 31.46 2.52 -29.43
CA VAL A 1056 32.23 3.73 -29.15
C VAL A 1056 33.26 3.35 -28.09
N GLU A 1057 34.52 3.37 -28.47
CA GLU A 1057 35.66 3.12 -27.60
C GLU A 1057 36.49 4.39 -27.39
N ASN A 1058 36.51 5.28 -28.39
CA ASN A 1058 37.26 6.52 -28.37
C ASN A 1058 36.41 7.70 -28.89
N TRP A 1059 36.98 8.91 -28.85
CA TRP A 1059 36.28 10.13 -29.24
C TRP A 1059 36.02 10.25 -30.75
N ASP A 1060 36.81 9.61 -31.60
CA ASP A 1060 36.63 9.65 -33.05
C ASP A 1060 35.40 8.85 -33.50
N ASP A 1061 35.04 7.80 -32.76
CA ASP A 1061 33.84 6.98 -33.04
C ASP A 1061 32.54 7.80 -32.93
N LEU A 1062 32.56 8.94 -32.22
CA LEU A 1062 31.41 9.83 -32.07
C LEU A 1062 31.19 10.79 -33.24
N LYS A 1063 32.16 10.95 -34.17
CA LYS A 1063 32.12 11.95 -35.26
C LYS A 1063 30.91 11.83 -36.19
N ASN A 1064 30.37 10.63 -36.35
CA ASN A 1064 29.18 10.35 -37.17
C ASN A 1064 27.90 10.22 -36.34
N ILE A 1065 27.96 10.52 -35.04
CA ILE A 1065 26.86 10.37 -34.07
C ILE A 1065 26.46 11.73 -33.53
N MET A 1066 27.42 12.65 -33.36
CA MET A 1066 27.23 13.97 -32.78
C MET A 1066 28.07 15.02 -33.54
N PRO A 1067 27.65 16.30 -33.54
CA PRO A 1067 28.46 17.36 -34.12
C PRO A 1067 29.82 17.51 -33.42
N ASN A 1068 30.87 17.84 -34.18
CA ASN A 1068 32.23 18.00 -33.64
C ASN A 1068 32.30 18.97 -32.45
N GLU A 1069 31.54 20.07 -32.47
CA GLU A 1069 31.47 21.03 -31.35
C GLU A 1069 31.00 20.37 -30.05
N VAL A 1070 29.99 19.49 -30.14
CA VAL A 1070 29.43 18.75 -29.01
C VAL A 1070 30.45 17.73 -28.50
N ILE A 1071 31.16 17.04 -29.40
CA ILE A 1071 32.23 16.08 -29.05
C ILE A 1071 33.35 16.78 -28.28
N TYR A 1072 33.79 17.98 -28.72
CA TYR A 1072 34.82 18.75 -28.01
C TYR A 1072 34.39 19.11 -26.58
N LYS A 1073 33.14 19.57 -26.39
CA LYS A 1073 32.57 19.87 -25.08
C LYS A 1073 32.47 18.63 -24.20
N LEU A 1074 32.01 17.50 -24.75
CA LEU A 1074 31.96 16.22 -24.04
C LEU A 1074 33.36 15.76 -23.61
N LYS A 1075 34.36 15.91 -24.48
CA LYS A 1075 35.76 15.57 -24.19
C LYS A 1075 36.33 16.41 -23.05
N ASP A 1076 36.10 17.73 -23.05
CA ASP A 1076 36.49 18.64 -21.98
C ASP A 1076 35.85 18.27 -20.63
N LEU A 1077 34.56 17.92 -20.65
CA LEU A 1077 33.79 17.64 -19.45
C LEU A 1077 34.02 16.25 -18.86
N TYR A 1078 33.99 15.21 -19.69
CA TYR A 1078 33.91 13.81 -19.24
C TYR A 1078 35.26 13.06 -19.28
N GLY A 1079 36.25 13.56 -20.03
CA GLY A 1079 37.58 12.97 -20.18
C GLY A 1079 37.64 11.68 -21.01
N HIS A 1080 36.65 10.80 -20.83
CA HIS A 1080 36.49 9.54 -21.56
C HIS A 1080 35.03 9.33 -22.02
N PRO A 1081 34.75 8.80 -23.23
CA PRO A 1081 33.37 8.62 -23.72
C PRO A 1081 32.54 7.66 -22.85
N GLY A 1082 33.17 6.66 -22.23
CA GLY A 1082 32.51 5.77 -21.27
C GLY A 1082 31.97 6.46 -20.00
N ASN A 1083 32.38 7.71 -19.73
CA ASN A 1083 31.85 8.49 -18.61
C ASN A 1083 30.58 9.28 -18.95
N ILE A 1084 30.14 9.34 -20.20
CA ILE A 1084 28.99 10.15 -20.59
C ILE A 1084 27.72 9.60 -19.91
N ASP A 1085 27.01 10.45 -19.17
CA ASP A 1085 25.75 10.07 -18.52
C ASP A 1085 24.65 9.86 -19.59
N LEU A 1086 23.77 8.87 -19.41
CA LEU A 1086 22.77 8.48 -20.44
C LEU A 1086 21.94 9.66 -20.94
N PHE A 1087 21.43 10.50 -20.02
CA PHE A 1087 20.64 11.67 -20.37
C PHE A 1087 21.41 12.62 -21.29
N ALA A 1088 22.61 13.04 -20.87
CA ALA A 1088 23.44 13.99 -21.61
C ALA A 1088 23.84 13.45 -22.99
N GLY A 1089 24.26 12.19 -23.07
CA GLY A 1089 24.63 11.56 -24.34
C GLY A 1089 23.45 11.39 -25.29
N GLY A 1090 22.33 10.86 -24.80
CA GLY A 1090 21.16 10.58 -25.63
C GLY A 1090 20.50 11.83 -26.22
N ILE A 1091 20.43 12.94 -25.47
CA ILE A 1091 19.92 14.21 -26.03
C ILE A 1091 20.96 14.94 -26.88
N ALA A 1092 22.25 14.60 -26.80
CA ALA A 1092 23.29 15.21 -27.63
C ALA A 1092 23.42 14.56 -29.03
N GLU A 1093 22.92 13.33 -29.21
CA GLU A 1093 22.91 12.63 -30.50
C GLU A 1093 22.27 13.46 -31.62
N GLU A 1094 22.78 13.34 -32.84
CA GLU A 1094 22.04 13.81 -34.00
C GLU A 1094 20.70 13.08 -34.11
N ARG A 1095 19.66 13.84 -34.48
CA ARG A 1095 18.29 13.30 -34.58
C ARG A 1095 18.16 12.44 -35.84
N LEU A 1096 17.36 11.38 -35.74
CA LEU A 1096 16.95 10.64 -36.92
C LEU A 1096 16.06 11.52 -37.82
N ASP A 1097 16.00 11.17 -39.10
CA ASP A 1097 15.18 11.88 -40.07
C ASP A 1097 13.69 11.88 -39.64
N GLU A 1098 13.07 13.06 -39.69
CA GLU A 1098 11.71 13.36 -39.20
C GLU A 1098 11.44 13.02 -37.71
N ALA A 1099 12.46 12.64 -36.94
CA ALA A 1099 12.33 12.28 -35.53
C ALA A 1099 12.72 13.42 -34.59
N LEU A 1100 12.32 13.29 -33.32
CA LEU A 1100 12.69 14.22 -32.26
C LEU A 1100 13.85 13.73 -31.40
N VAL A 1101 14.27 12.48 -31.59
CA VAL A 1101 15.32 11.81 -30.80
C VAL A 1101 16.37 11.17 -31.70
N GLY A 1102 17.56 10.95 -31.14
CA GLY A 1102 18.62 10.17 -31.78
C GLY A 1102 18.38 8.65 -31.69
N PRO A 1103 19.24 7.84 -32.34
CA PRO A 1103 19.10 6.38 -32.39
C PRO A 1103 18.99 5.68 -31.03
N THR A 1104 19.75 6.11 -30.01
CA THR A 1104 19.73 5.45 -28.69
C THR A 1104 18.42 5.67 -27.96
N PHE A 1105 17.95 6.92 -27.90
CA PHE A 1105 16.66 7.21 -27.28
C PHE A 1105 15.49 6.68 -28.10
N SER A 1106 15.60 6.63 -29.44
CA SER A 1106 14.61 5.96 -30.28
C SER A 1106 14.44 4.48 -29.91
N CYS A 1107 15.55 3.76 -29.71
CA CYS A 1107 15.56 2.37 -29.28
C CYS A 1107 14.93 2.17 -27.88
N ILE A 1108 15.34 2.95 -26.88
CA ILE A 1108 14.82 2.83 -25.51
C ILE A 1108 13.33 3.19 -25.44
N ILE A 1109 12.91 4.26 -26.12
CA ILE A 1109 11.50 4.69 -26.16
C ILE A 1109 10.66 3.62 -26.86
N ALA A 1110 11.11 3.09 -28.00
CA ALA A 1110 10.36 2.06 -28.72
C ALA A 1110 10.22 0.76 -27.92
N GLU A 1111 11.22 0.39 -27.12
CA GLU A 1111 11.14 -0.79 -26.27
C GLU A 1111 10.07 -0.68 -25.19
N GLN A 1112 9.81 0.53 -24.69
CA GLN A 1112 8.78 0.76 -23.67
C GLN A 1112 7.35 0.66 -24.21
N TYR A 1113 7.13 1.02 -25.47
CA TYR A 1113 5.80 1.12 -26.05
C TYR A 1113 5.41 -0.15 -26.82
N GLU A 1114 4.63 -1.01 -26.16
CA GLU A 1114 3.85 -2.08 -26.81
C GLU A 1114 2.35 -1.72 -26.84
N LYS A 1115 1.65 -2.09 -27.91
CA LYS A 1115 0.22 -1.81 -28.08
C LYS A 1115 -0.64 -2.83 -27.29
N GLU A 1116 -1.87 -2.47 -26.92
CA GLU A 1116 -2.88 -3.37 -26.35
C GLU A 1116 -4.23 -3.18 -27.09
N ASP A 1117 -5.08 -4.22 -27.23
CA ASP A 1117 -6.43 -4.10 -27.85
C ASP A 1117 -7.48 -4.92 -27.09
N VAL A 1118 -8.61 -4.29 -26.74
CA VAL A 1118 -9.67 -4.85 -25.86
C VAL A 1118 -11.09 -4.57 -26.39
N PHE A 1119 -11.26 -3.73 -27.42
CA PHE A 1119 -12.58 -3.31 -27.91
C PHE A 1119 -13.07 -4.20 -29.05
N ASN A 1120 -14.40 -4.28 -29.24
CA ASN A 1120 -14.97 -4.94 -30.41
C ASN A 1120 -14.79 -4.10 -31.69
N GLU A 1121 -15.04 -4.67 -32.87
CA GLU A 1121 -14.75 -4.01 -34.15
C GLU A 1121 -15.49 -2.67 -34.36
N ALA A 1122 -16.77 -2.62 -33.99
CA ALA A 1122 -17.56 -1.40 -34.09
C ALA A 1122 -17.05 -0.31 -33.13
N GLN A 1123 -16.75 -0.68 -31.88
CA GLN A 1123 -16.16 0.22 -30.89
C GLN A 1123 -14.78 0.72 -31.33
N ARG A 1124 -13.94 -0.15 -31.91
CA ARG A 1124 -12.63 0.25 -32.47
C ARG A 1124 -12.80 1.25 -33.60
N LYS A 1125 -13.79 1.06 -34.48
CA LYS A 1125 -14.07 2.01 -35.57
C LYS A 1125 -14.44 3.39 -35.00
N GLU A 1126 -15.16 3.43 -33.88
CA GLU A 1126 -15.52 4.69 -33.22
C GLU A 1126 -14.33 5.34 -32.50
N ILE A 1127 -13.56 4.59 -31.71
CA ILE A 1127 -12.37 5.10 -31.00
C ILE A 1127 -11.33 5.67 -31.97
N LYS A 1128 -11.19 5.08 -33.16
CA LYS A 1128 -10.28 5.56 -34.20
C LYS A 1128 -10.64 6.95 -34.76
N LYS A 1129 -11.86 7.46 -34.50
CA LYS A 1129 -12.25 8.83 -34.84
C LYS A 1129 -11.78 9.84 -33.79
N ALA A 1130 -11.36 9.39 -32.61
CA ALA A 1130 -10.88 10.27 -31.56
C ALA A 1130 -9.62 11.00 -32.03
N SER A 1131 -9.61 12.32 -31.83
CA SER A 1131 -8.42 13.14 -32.04
C SER A 1131 -8.37 14.19 -30.95
N LEU A 1132 -7.14 14.61 -30.59
CA LEU A 1132 -6.98 15.69 -29.63
C LEU A 1132 -7.66 16.98 -30.09
N ALA A 1133 -7.71 17.22 -31.40
CA ALA A 1133 -8.43 18.37 -31.97
C ALA A 1133 -9.93 18.31 -31.67
N ARG A 1134 -10.57 17.14 -31.85
CA ARG A 1134 -11.99 16.93 -31.56
C ARG A 1134 -12.28 17.06 -30.06
N ILE A 1135 -11.47 16.43 -29.21
CA ILE A 1135 -11.61 16.54 -27.75
C ILE A 1135 -11.50 18.01 -27.30
N ILE A 1136 -10.58 18.80 -27.86
CA ILE A 1136 -10.50 20.24 -27.58
C ILE A 1136 -11.75 20.97 -28.09
N CYS A 1137 -12.23 20.72 -29.30
CA CYS A 1137 -13.47 21.32 -29.81
C CYS A 1137 -14.67 21.06 -28.89
N ASP A 1138 -14.79 19.85 -28.33
CA ASP A 1138 -15.92 19.48 -27.47
C ASP A 1138 -15.83 20.11 -26.07
N ASN A 1139 -14.62 20.27 -25.54
CA ASN A 1139 -14.40 20.57 -24.12
C ASN A 1139 -13.86 21.97 -23.83
N ALA A 1140 -13.25 22.65 -24.79
CA ALA A 1140 -12.79 24.04 -24.66
C ALA A 1140 -13.96 25.02 -24.51
N ASP A 1141 -13.69 26.24 -24.06
CA ASP A 1141 -14.73 27.22 -23.79
C ASP A 1141 -15.33 27.78 -25.10
N ASN A 1142 -14.49 28.33 -25.98
CA ASN A 1142 -14.84 29.03 -27.22
C ASN A 1142 -13.80 28.76 -28.34
N ILE A 1143 -13.29 27.52 -28.47
CA ILE A 1143 -12.50 27.13 -29.65
C ILE A 1143 -13.47 26.59 -30.71
N THR A 1144 -13.69 27.38 -31.76
CA THR A 1144 -14.61 27.04 -32.87
C THR A 1144 -13.88 26.54 -34.12
N THR A 1145 -12.57 26.77 -34.21
CA THR A 1145 -11.72 26.32 -35.32
C THR A 1145 -10.37 25.85 -34.77
N ILE A 1146 -9.92 24.69 -35.24
CA ILE A 1146 -8.64 24.09 -34.83
C ILE A 1146 -8.07 23.28 -35.99
N GLN A 1147 -6.74 23.20 -36.14
CA GLN A 1147 -6.17 22.32 -37.17
C GLN A 1147 -6.50 20.85 -36.89
N VAL A 1148 -6.63 20.06 -37.96
CA VAL A 1148 -6.99 18.62 -37.89
C VAL A 1148 -6.07 17.85 -36.94
N SER A 1149 -4.77 18.12 -37.02
CA SER A 1149 -3.79 17.56 -36.08
C SER A 1149 -3.15 18.67 -35.28
N THR A 1150 -3.50 18.74 -34.00
CA THR A 1150 -2.99 19.75 -33.07
C THR A 1150 -1.48 19.75 -32.94
N THR A 1151 -0.82 18.64 -33.27
CA THR A 1151 0.65 18.46 -33.21
C THR A 1151 1.41 19.12 -34.36
N TYR A 1152 0.75 19.48 -35.48
CA TYR A 1152 1.38 20.23 -36.56
C TYR A 1152 1.24 21.73 -36.32
N TYR A 1153 2.34 22.46 -36.52
CA TYR A 1153 2.37 23.91 -36.56
C TYR A 1153 2.00 24.38 -37.96
N ALA A 1154 0.91 25.11 -38.03
CA ALA A 1154 0.36 25.69 -39.24
C ALA A 1154 0.02 27.15 -38.95
N ASN A 1155 0.56 28.06 -39.75
CA ASN A 1155 0.14 29.45 -39.67
C ASN A 1155 -1.25 29.56 -40.32
N LEU A 1156 -2.30 29.47 -39.49
CA LEU A 1156 -3.71 29.49 -39.92
C LEU A 1156 -4.08 30.77 -40.71
N ASN A 1157 -3.24 31.80 -40.68
CA ASN A 1157 -3.43 33.04 -41.43
C ASN A 1157 -2.94 33.00 -42.90
N HIS A 1158 -2.25 31.93 -43.34
CA HIS A 1158 -1.66 31.85 -44.68
C HIS A 1158 -2.20 30.71 -45.58
N GLY A 1159 -3.50 30.46 -45.53
CA GLY A 1159 -4.28 30.08 -46.73
C GLY A 1159 -4.10 28.68 -47.33
N SER A 1160 -3.50 27.69 -46.66
CA SER A 1160 -3.40 26.33 -47.23
C SER A 1160 -3.36 25.22 -46.16
N LEU A 1161 -4.39 25.15 -45.29
CA LEU A 1161 -4.53 24.02 -44.38
C LEU A 1161 -5.98 23.62 -44.15
N VAL A 1162 -6.20 22.31 -43.98
CA VAL A 1162 -7.49 21.74 -43.58
C VAL A 1162 -7.69 22.03 -42.08
N VAL A 1163 -8.79 22.70 -41.76
CA VAL A 1163 -9.18 23.10 -40.40
C VAL A 1163 -10.46 22.36 -40.03
N ILE A 1164 -10.53 21.87 -38.79
CA ILE A 1164 -11.79 21.38 -38.22
C ILE A 1164 -12.60 22.60 -37.78
N ILE A 1165 -13.78 22.75 -38.37
CA ILE A 1165 -14.82 23.63 -37.83
C ILE A 1165 -15.52 22.86 -36.71
N CYS A 1166 -15.41 23.35 -35.47
CA CYS A 1166 -16.04 22.75 -34.31
C CYS A 1166 -17.56 22.99 -34.36
N VAL A 1167 -18.30 22.21 -35.16
CA VAL A 1167 -19.78 22.27 -35.22
C VAL A 1167 -20.37 21.43 -34.07
N ARG A 1168 -21.43 21.94 -33.43
CA ARG A 1168 -22.06 21.37 -32.21
C ARG A 1168 -22.90 20.11 -32.42
N TYR A 1169 -23.12 19.65 -33.66
CA TYR A 1169 -23.86 18.42 -33.96
C TYR A 1169 -23.33 17.77 -35.24
N GLY A 1170 -22.85 16.53 -35.13
CA GLY A 1170 -22.54 15.66 -36.27
C GLY A 1170 -21.10 15.72 -36.78
N ILE A 1171 -20.52 14.53 -36.96
CA ILE A 1171 -19.29 14.27 -37.70
C ILE A 1171 -19.52 14.63 -39.18
N ILE A 1172 -18.73 15.55 -39.74
CA ILE A 1172 -18.45 15.54 -41.18
C ILE A 1172 -17.11 14.81 -41.32
N ASP A 1173 -17.19 13.48 -41.40
CA ASP A 1173 -16.08 12.62 -41.82
C ASP A 1173 -16.00 12.75 -43.33
N THR A 1174 -14.84 13.16 -43.85
CA THR A 1174 -14.51 13.02 -45.29
C THR A 1174 -13.44 11.95 -45.48
N GLU A 1175 -13.42 10.92 -44.63
CA GLU A 1175 -12.44 9.82 -44.65
C GLU A 1175 -12.94 8.52 -45.33
N GLU A 1176 -14.00 8.56 -46.13
CA GLU A 1176 -14.15 7.56 -47.20
C GLU A 1176 -13.70 8.22 -48.50
N TYR A 1177 -12.40 8.26 -48.75
CA TYR A 1177 -11.73 8.12 -50.05
C TYR A 1177 -10.27 8.58 -49.90
N THR A 1178 -9.36 7.62 -49.94
CA THR A 1178 -7.99 7.85 -50.40
C THR A 1178 -8.05 8.32 -51.85
N ASP A 1179 -8.17 9.63 -52.05
CA ASP A 1179 -7.59 10.41 -53.14
C ASP A 1179 -7.91 11.89 -52.90
N TYR A 1180 -6.87 12.73 -52.97
CA TYR A 1180 -6.87 14.17 -52.71
C TYR A 1180 -8.16 14.91 -53.12
N VAL A 1181 -8.94 15.40 -52.14
CA VAL A 1181 -9.88 16.51 -52.36
C VAL A 1181 -9.40 17.71 -51.54
N ASN A 1182 -8.74 18.65 -52.23
CA ASN A 1182 -8.37 19.94 -51.68
C ASN A 1182 -9.64 20.76 -51.42
N VAL A 1183 -10.05 20.92 -50.17
CA VAL A 1183 -11.00 22.00 -49.81
C VAL A 1183 -10.20 23.29 -49.73
N ILE A 1184 -10.15 24.02 -50.85
CA ILE A 1184 -9.53 25.34 -50.94
C ILE A 1184 -10.59 26.39 -50.59
N ILE A 1185 -10.40 27.11 -49.48
CA ILE A 1185 -11.17 28.32 -49.20
C ILE A 1185 -10.47 29.50 -49.90
N ILE A 1186 -10.96 29.90 -51.08
CA ILE A 1186 -10.64 31.19 -51.70
C ILE A 1186 -11.84 32.12 -51.53
N ASN A 1187 -11.63 33.28 -50.89
CA ASN A 1187 -12.60 34.38 -50.78
C ASN A 1187 -13.97 34.04 -50.15
N GLY A 1188 -14.00 33.18 -49.14
CA GLY A 1188 -15.18 33.03 -48.27
C GLY A 1188 -16.39 32.31 -48.90
N ILE A 1189 -16.22 31.62 -50.02
CA ILE A 1189 -17.26 30.75 -50.60
C ILE A 1189 -16.81 29.29 -50.43
N ILE A 1190 -17.58 28.51 -49.66
CA ILE A 1190 -17.44 27.05 -49.59
C ILE A 1190 -18.03 26.50 -50.89
N THR A 1191 -17.21 25.92 -51.75
CA THR A 1191 -17.69 25.11 -52.88
C THR A 1191 -17.37 23.66 -52.59
N SER A 1192 -18.40 22.81 -52.56
CA SER A 1192 -18.26 21.36 -52.58
C SER A 1192 -18.08 20.92 -54.04
N ASN A 1193 -17.03 20.16 -54.32
CA ASN A 1193 -17.06 19.17 -55.40
C ASN A 1193 -17.00 17.80 -54.76
#